data_AF-Q16Z84-F1
#
_entry.id   AF-Q16Z84-F1
#
_cell.length_a   1.000
_cell.length_b   1.000
_cell.length_c   1.000
_cell.angle_alpha   90.00
_cell.angle_beta   90.00
_cell.angle_gamma   90.00
#
_symmetry.space_group_name_H-M   'P 1'
#
loop_
_entity.id
_entity.type
_entity.pdbx_description
1 polymer ?
#
loop_
_entity_poly.entity_id
_entity_poly.type
_entity_poly.pdbx_seq_one_letter_code
_entity_poly.pdbx_strand_id
1 'polypeptide(L)'
;LTTSQELDRAQERADKTSAELRRTQAELRVTQSDAERARAEAAALQEKLEKSQGEVYRLKAKLENAQGEQESIKQEMERSQTGIQRIVSERDKAYAELDKIREELERSQATLGKSQLQQEKIQNALDKAQNEVDHLQEKLDKSIAEIRRLQLEKEKINYEFENIQSQLDKQLGQSSRVQKEREAIQMDLERYRDKSEKLQASMGRLQKERDVLGDELEKIKEKAESAQSSALKYQRERDAIQTELEVVKERWEKAHQIHQKLQMERDDAVTEIDILKEKLDKALYASQKLIDEKDNSNKEFEKMLEKYDRAQNEIYRLQSRCDTAEADRNRLEVEAERSALAAAKAKEDLRKLQEETTRLQEACDRAAMQLGRSKELEDKAKEDVDLIRERLDKTQADLRRAQAEKENLQAEIERLTYEIDRAHNTYTKQTASLDAAQEEAARYSLEIEKMRERYEKTAAELRRLQENESFTRESRRLKEENDRLREKYEKTMMELENFRSKSQYEEESLEKYKAKFEARENEFQTMELKLHEATLQLELARQEVQKLISNQDKQRTDAERAHIEYEKIRDKHEKLIKEMERLRQNPGSAVSPGALAAASVGMGDKNEIERLRDRLEKALQSRDSTEMEAGRLAKELEKAQLHLAKQQEAYEATRIEFERMSAELTRVLERLEKSEAEKETLRQSTKIYEKHHQQHASNHIEHNVMKMEADNKQLMAERDQLVMQLEKSQDMLMSFQQELNAAELELQRQCEENRRLKNSPQGAHAQAQPNSQEIQNYKKEIARLKQMLQETGARGDSELEQWRKVVEQEKNRADQAEKAAIELQKRMQLKKIFISYYVTITLIDLITIQEMEKIQEELKAAVAQRDQFQNQLELLVQELEKSQVNSKIEQQCQTQITFKSNQKAAQSASISEQDRKQLEAQMKQIEDATRLLESERKTFEDQRKVIENKRKELEEKEKNLVEFDKQLKKRKEQMDQLEKSLQKAGGTAAAAGELNKQLTETQQQLDKITKELNDSKEEAQRSAAETERLLQLVQMTQEEQNQKEKTIMDLQQALKNAQAKLKTAQSQPQDAGPAGFLKSFF
;
A
#
# COMPACT_ATOMS: atom_id res chain seq x y z
N LEU A 1 -3.19 75.68 -228.04
CA LEU A 1 -4.17 74.67 -227.56
C LEU A 1 -4.45 74.98 -226.08
N THR A 2 -5.70 74.91 -225.64
CA THR A 2 -6.31 75.98 -224.81
C THR A 2 -6.30 75.79 -223.29
N THR A 3 -6.23 76.92 -222.58
CA THR A 3 -5.96 77.10 -221.14
C THR A 3 -7.08 76.70 -220.17
N SER A 4 -8.26 76.30 -220.63
CA SER A 4 -9.41 76.03 -219.74
C SER A 4 -9.22 74.79 -218.85
N GLN A 5 -8.61 73.73 -219.37
CA GLN A 5 -8.49 72.44 -218.66
C GLN A 5 -7.50 72.46 -217.48
N GLU A 6 -6.64 73.47 -217.38
CA GLU A 6 -5.69 73.61 -216.27
C GLU A 6 -6.34 74.28 -215.05
N LEU A 7 -7.31 75.17 -215.27
CA LEU A 7 -8.04 75.84 -214.20
C LEU A 7 -8.94 74.86 -213.42
N ASP A 8 -9.69 74.02 -214.13
CA ASP A 8 -10.56 73.01 -213.51
C ASP A 8 -9.75 72.02 -212.66
N ARG A 9 -8.56 71.60 -213.15
CA ARG A 9 -7.63 70.74 -212.39
C ARG A 9 -7.02 71.43 -211.17
N ALA A 10 -6.84 72.75 -211.20
CA ALA A 10 -6.40 73.51 -210.05
C ALA A 10 -7.51 73.63 -208.99
N GLN A 11 -8.75 73.86 -209.44
CA GLN A 11 -9.92 73.92 -208.57
C GLN A 11 -10.20 72.57 -207.89
N GLU A 12 -10.15 71.46 -208.64
CA GLU A 12 -10.33 70.11 -208.08
C GLU A 12 -9.26 69.75 -207.02
N ARG A 13 -8.03 70.27 -207.18
CA ARG A 13 -6.96 70.14 -206.15
C ARG A 13 -7.23 71.01 -204.93
N ALA A 14 -7.75 72.22 -205.11
CA ALA A 14 -8.13 73.10 -203.99
C ALA A 14 -9.27 72.50 -203.17
N ASP A 15 -10.28 71.92 -203.82
CA ASP A 15 -11.40 71.27 -203.13
C ASP A 15 -10.98 69.98 -202.41
N LYS A 16 -10.09 69.17 -203.01
CA LYS A 16 -9.49 67.99 -202.36
C LYS A 16 -8.66 68.37 -201.13
N THR A 17 -7.78 69.35 -201.24
CA THR A 17 -6.97 69.82 -200.09
C THR A 17 -7.83 70.47 -199.01
N SER A 18 -8.92 71.16 -199.37
CA SER A 18 -9.91 71.65 -198.39
C SER A 18 -10.66 70.51 -197.68
N ALA A 19 -11.01 69.44 -198.38
CA ALA A 19 -11.62 68.25 -197.79
C ALA A 19 -10.65 67.49 -196.86
N GLU A 20 -9.39 67.33 -197.26
CA GLU A 20 -8.32 66.76 -196.43
C GLU A 20 -8.05 67.62 -195.19
N LEU A 21 -8.06 68.96 -195.31
CA LEU A 21 -7.93 69.87 -194.17
C LEU A 21 -9.10 69.72 -193.18
N ARG A 22 -10.35 69.60 -193.67
CA ARG A 22 -11.51 69.33 -192.80
C ARG A 22 -11.43 67.96 -192.13
N ARG A 23 -10.95 66.94 -192.84
CA ARG A 23 -10.76 65.58 -192.31
C ARG A 23 -9.70 65.56 -191.20
N THR A 24 -8.52 66.12 -191.45
CA THR A 24 -7.45 66.24 -190.46
C THR A 24 -7.85 67.12 -189.27
N GLN A 25 -8.64 68.17 -189.47
CA GLN A 25 -9.24 68.94 -188.36
C GLN A 25 -10.25 68.12 -187.54
N ALA A 26 -11.00 67.20 -188.16
CA ALA A 26 -11.89 66.29 -187.44
C ALA A 26 -11.09 65.22 -186.67
N GLU A 27 -10.09 64.60 -187.28
CA GLU A 27 -9.17 63.64 -186.66
C GLU A 27 -8.39 64.28 -185.48
N LEU A 28 -8.00 65.57 -185.60
CA LEU A 28 -7.42 66.34 -184.50
C LEU A 28 -8.39 66.56 -183.34
N ARG A 29 -9.68 66.83 -183.61
CA ARG A 29 -10.70 66.95 -182.54
C ARG A 29 -10.97 65.63 -181.84
N VAL A 30 -11.01 64.51 -182.58
CA VAL A 30 -11.16 63.17 -182.00
C VAL A 30 -9.97 62.86 -181.09
N THR A 31 -8.74 63.03 -181.60
CA THR A 31 -7.53 62.79 -180.79
C THR A 31 -7.38 63.74 -179.60
N GLN A 32 -7.86 64.99 -179.69
CA GLN A 32 -7.98 65.89 -178.53
C GLN A 32 -8.99 65.35 -177.50
N SER A 33 -10.18 64.93 -177.92
CA SER A 33 -11.19 64.32 -177.06
C SER A 33 -10.69 63.03 -176.39
N ASP A 34 -9.95 62.19 -177.12
CA ASP A 34 -9.36 60.96 -176.60
C ASP A 34 -8.23 61.26 -175.61
N ALA A 35 -7.42 62.30 -175.84
CA ALA A 35 -6.39 62.75 -174.92
C ALA A 35 -6.98 63.39 -173.65
N GLU A 36 -8.07 64.15 -173.76
CA GLU A 36 -8.83 64.67 -172.61
C GLU A 36 -9.44 63.53 -171.79
N ARG A 37 -10.03 62.53 -172.46
CA ARG A 37 -10.55 61.32 -171.81
C ARG A 37 -9.44 60.54 -171.09
N ALA A 38 -8.31 60.29 -171.74
CA ALA A 38 -7.17 59.59 -171.15
C ALA A 38 -6.59 60.35 -169.93
N ARG A 39 -6.58 61.69 -169.96
CA ARG A 39 -6.21 62.53 -168.80
C ARG A 39 -7.22 62.41 -167.67
N ALA A 40 -8.52 62.40 -167.96
CA ALA A 40 -9.57 62.21 -166.97
C ALA A 40 -9.51 60.81 -166.33
N GLU A 41 -9.27 59.76 -167.12
CA GLU A 41 -9.08 58.39 -166.65
C GLU A 41 -7.79 58.26 -165.80
N ALA A 42 -6.69 58.91 -166.20
CA ALA A 42 -5.47 58.96 -165.41
C ALA A 42 -5.66 59.70 -164.06
N ALA A 43 -6.37 60.83 -164.05
CA ALA A 43 -6.72 61.54 -162.82
C ALA A 43 -7.61 60.71 -161.89
N ALA A 44 -8.61 59.99 -162.44
CA ALA A 44 -9.47 59.10 -161.67
C ALA A 44 -8.72 57.86 -161.12
N LEU A 45 -7.68 57.38 -161.81
CA LEU A 45 -6.80 56.34 -161.30
C LEU A 45 -5.86 56.87 -160.20
N GLN A 46 -5.35 58.10 -160.35
CA GLN A 46 -4.54 58.76 -159.32
C GLN A 46 -5.34 58.97 -158.02
N GLU A 47 -6.59 59.43 -158.11
CA GLU A 47 -7.47 59.59 -156.94
C GLU A 47 -7.75 58.25 -156.23
N LYS A 48 -7.92 57.16 -157.00
CA LYS A 48 -8.07 55.80 -156.44
C LYS A 48 -6.77 55.32 -155.77
N LEU A 49 -5.62 55.59 -156.38
CA LEU A 49 -4.32 55.28 -155.78
C LEU A 49 -4.12 56.01 -154.46
N GLU A 50 -4.39 57.32 -154.40
CA GLU A 50 -4.31 58.12 -153.18
C GLU A 50 -5.28 57.64 -152.09
N LYS A 51 -6.53 57.29 -152.45
CA LYS A 51 -7.50 56.69 -151.52
C LYS A 51 -7.01 55.36 -150.95
N SER A 52 -6.56 54.44 -151.80
CA SER A 52 -6.03 53.13 -151.36
C SER A 52 -4.74 53.27 -150.53
N GLN A 53 -3.86 54.22 -150.84
CA GLN A 53 -2.70 54.54 -150.00
C GLN A 53 -3.14 55.07 -148.63
N GLY A 54 -4.12 55.97 -148.58
CA GLY A 54 -4.72 56.45 -147.33
C GLY A 54 -5.35 55.33 -146.49
N GLU A 55 -6.02 54.37 -147.12
CA GLU A 55 -6.53 53.17 -146.47
C GLU A 55 -5.41 52.27 -145.92
N VAL A 56 -4.34 52.05 -146.69
CA VAL A 56 -3.15 51.30 -146.25
C VAL A 56 -2.48 51.96 -145.05
N TYR A 57 -2.30 53.28 -145.05
CA TYR A 57 -1.77 54.01 -143.89
C TYR A 57 -2.69 53.87 -142.66
N ARG A 58 -4.02 53.98 -142.85
CA ARG A 58 -4.98 53.81 -141.75
C ARG A 58 -5.00 52.38 -141.21
N LEU A 59 -4.86 51.36 -142.07
CA LEU A 59 -4.74 49.96 -141.66
C LEU A 59 -3.42 49.69 -140.93
N LYS A 60 -2.32 50.29 -141.39
CA LYS A 60 -1.01 50.18 -140.71
C LYS A 60 -1.07 50.79 -139.31
N ALA A 61 -1.63 52.00 -139.16
CA ALA A 61 -1.81 52.62 -137.85
C ALA A 61 -2.73 51.80 -136.92
N LYS A 62 -3.78 51.17 -137.45
CA LYS A 62 -4.61 50.22 -136.68
C LYS A 62 -3.84 48.98 -136.25
N LEU A 63 -2.99 48.43 -137.11
CA LEU A 63 -2.16 47.27 -136.81
C LEU A 63 -1.12 47.59 -135.72
N GLU A 64 -0.47 48.75 -135.83
CA GLU A 64 0.53 49.23 -134.86
C GLU A 64 -0.11 49.51 -133.49
N ASN A 65 -1.30 50.13 -133.46
CA ASN A 65 -2.08 50.27 -132.22
C ASN A 65 -2.47 48.91 -131.62
N ALA A 66 -2.96 47.97 -132.43
CA ALA A 66 -3.32 46.63 -131.96
C ALA A 66 -2.12 45.83 -131.44
N GLN A 67 -0.93 46.05 -132.02
CA GLN A 67 0.33 45.48 -131.52
C GLN A 67 0.72 46.10 -130.17
N GLY A 68 0.62 47.43 -130.02
CA GLY A 68 0.84 48.10 -128.74
C GLY A 68 -0.14 47.66 -127.64
N GLU A 69 -1.43 47.49 -127.98
CA GLU A 69 -2.45 46.92 -127.08
C GLU A 69 -2.11 45.48 -126.69
N GLN A 70 -1.68 44.64 -127.65
CA GLN A 70 -1.25 43.27 -127.39
C GLN A 70 -0.03 43.21 -126.46
N GLU A 71 0.96 44.09 -126.65
CA GLU A 71 2.13 44.18 -125.75
C GLU A 71 1.74 44.67 -124.35
N SER A 72 0.83 45.64 -124.24
CA SER A 72 0.31 46.12 -122.95
C SER A 72 -0.40 45.00 -122.18
N ILE A 73 -1.32 44.28 -122.85
CA ILE A 73 -2.03 43.13 -122.27
C ILE A 73 -1.05 42.03 -121.84
N LYS A 74 0.01 41.79 -122.61
CA LYS A 74 1.05 40.81 -122.26
C LYS A 74 1.81 41.24 -120.99
N GLN A 75 2.21 42.51 -120.87
CA GLN A 75 2.86 43.03 -119.67
C GLN A 75 1.92 42.98 -118.45
N GLU A 76 0.63 43.25 -118.62
CA GLU A 76 -0.38 43.10 -117.56
C GLU A 76 -0.54 41.64 -117.13
N MET A 77 -0.53 40.69 -118.06
CA MET A 77 -0.57 39.26 -117.78
C MET A 77 0.67 38.80 -116.99
N GLU A 78 1.87 39.24 -117.38
CA GLU A 78 3.13 38.93 -116.68
C GLU A 78 3.15 39.53 -115.25
N ARG A 79 2.66 40.76 -115.08
CA ARG A 79 2.47 41.39 -113.76
C ARG A 79 1.46 40.62 -112.91
N SER A 80 0.34 40.21 -113.50
CA SER A 80 -0.70 39.42 -112.84
C SER A 80 -0.18 38.05 -112.39
N GLN A 81 0.55 37.33 -113.26
CA GLN A 81 1.23 36.08 -112.89
C GLN A 81 2.23 36.27 -111.74
N THR A 82 3.01 37.36 -111.77
CA THR A 82 3.93 37.70 -110.66
C THR A 82 3.17 37.97 -109.36
N GLY A 83 2.01 38.63 -109.43
CA GLY A 83 1.11 38.82 -108.29
C GLY A 83 0.57 37.50 -107.74
N ILE A 84 0.11 36.59 -108.61
CA ILE A 84 -0.36 35.26 -108.23
C ILE A 84 0.76 34.45 -107.54
N GLN A 85 1.99 34.48 -108.06
CA GLN A 85 3.12 33.79 -107.43
C GLN A 85 3.43 34.30 -106.02
N ARG A 86 3.30 35.62 -105.77
CA ARG A 86 3.45 36.20 -104.42
C ARG A 86 2.34 35.73 -103.49
N ILE A 87 1.08 35.80 -103.93
CA ILE A 87 -0.09 35.35 -103.15
C ILE A 87 0.04 33.85 -102.80
N VAL A 88 0.52 33.01 -103.72
CA VAL A 88 0.80 31.59 -103.45
C VAL A 88 1.89 31.43 -102.37
N SER A 89 3.00 32.18 -102.47
CA SER A 89 4.06 32.13 -101.45
C SER A 89 3.61 32.64 -100.07
N GLU A 90 2.77 33.68 -100.04
CA GLU A 90 2.18 34.22 -98.81
C GLU A 90 1.20 33.24 -98.17
N ARG A 91 0.34 32.61 -98.98
CA ARG A 91 -0.56 31.51 -98.56
C ARG A 91 0.22 30.34 -97.97
N ASP A 92 1.32 29.92 -98.60
CA ASP A 92 2.09 28.77 -98.15
C ASP A 92 2.83 29.06 -96.82
N LYS A 93 3.28 30.31 -96.62
CA LYS A 93 3.78 30.78 -95.31
C LYS A 93 2.68 30.79 -94.25
N ALA A 94 1.50 31.30 -94.58
CA ALA A 94 0.37 31.32 -93.64
C ALA A 94 -0.09 29.91 -93.23
N TYR A 95 -0.04 28.92 -94.13
CA TYR A 95 -0.26 27.52 -93.77
C TYR A 95 0.81 26.99 -92.81
N ALA A 96 2.09 27.25 -93.08
CA ALA A 96 3.18 26.84 -92.18
C ALA A 96 3.12 27.53 -90.80
N GLU A 97 2.57 28.73 -90.70
CA GLU A 97 2.29 29.41 -89.42
C GLU A 97 1.08 28.80 -88.70
N LEU A 98 -0.01 28.49 -89.42
CA LEU A 98 -1.18 27.81 -88.86
C LEU A 98 -0.84 26.43 -88.28
N ASP A 99 0.01 25.65 -88.94
CA ASP A 99 0.41 24.33 -88.45
C ASP A 99 1.31 24.43 -87.21
N LYS A 100 2.19 25.44 -87.11
CA LYS A 100 2.93 25.73 -85.85
C LYS A 100 2.00 26.09 -84.71
N ILE A 101 1.01 26.96 -84.95
CA ILE A 101 0.03 27.37 -83.94
C ILE A 101 -0.81 26.16 -83.48
N ARG A 102 -1.10 25.20 -84.36
CA ARG A 102 -1.76 23.93 -84.01
C ARG A 102 -0.88 23.07 -83.10
N GLU A 103 0.39 22.87 -83.44
CA GLU A 103 1.32 22.14 -82.57
C GLU A 103 1.47 22.80 -81.19
N GLU A 104 1.53 24.14 -81.13
CA GLU A 104 1.59 24.90 -79.88
C GLU A 104 0.30 24.76 -79.06
N LEU A 105 -0.86 24.76 -79.71
CA LEU A 105 -2.16 24.50 -79.07
C LEU A 105 -2.22 23.08 -78.50
N GLU A 106 -1.78 22.06 -79.24
CA GLU A 106 -1.72 20.67 -78.76
C GLU A 106 -0.77 20.50 -77.57
N ARG A 107 0.42 21.13 -77.62
CA ARG A 107 1.37 21.17 -76.48
C ARG A 107 0.76 21.87 -75.26
N SER A 108 0.02 22.95 -75.46
CA SER A 108 -0.67 23.68 -74.39
C SER A 108 -1.80 22.84 -73.77
N GLN A 109 -2.63 22.18 -74.60
CA GLN A 109 -3.69 21.28 -74.13
C GLN A 109 -3.13 20.07 -73.37
N ALA A 110 -2.05 19.46 -73.85
CA ALA A 110 -1.36 18.37 -73.15
C ALA A 110 -0.77 18.82 -71.79
N THR A 111 -0.31 20.07 -71.70
CA THR A 111 0.19 20.67 -70.45
C THR A 111 -0.96 20.97 -69.48
N LEU A 112 -2.07 21.50 -69.98
CA LEU A 112 -3.29 21.75 -69.19
C LEU A 112 -3.84 20.44 -68.61
N GLY A 113 -3.95 19.38 -69.42
CA GLY A 113 -4.42 18.06 -68.95
C GLY A 113 -3.52 17.45 -67.87
N LYS A 114 -2.19 17.59 -67.99
CA LYS A 114 -1.25 17.20 -66.92
C LYS A 114 -1.45 18.02 -65.65
N SER A 115 -1.69 19.33 -65.77
CA SER A 115 -1.95 20.20 -64.62
C SER A 115 -3.27 19.87 -63.93
N GLN A 116 -4.32 19.52 -64.68
CA GLN A 116 -5.61 19.08 -64.14
C GLN A 116 -5.47 17.76 -63.37
N LEU A 117 -4.79 16.76 -63.95
CA LEU A 117 -4.49 15.49 -63.25
C LEU A 117 -3.65 15.70 -61.97
N GLN A 118 -2.75 16.69 -61.96
CA GLN A 118 -1.98 17.04 -60.76
C GLN A 118 -2.86 17.74 -59.72
N GLN A 119 -3.77 18.62 -60.13
CA GLN A 119 -4.75 19.26 -59.26
C GLN A 119 -5.69 18.22 -58.62
N GLU A 120 -6.20 17.26 -59.38
CA GLU A 120 -7.01 16.15 -58.86
C GLU A 120 -6.24 15.31 -57.83
N LYS A 121 -4.96 15.01 -58.07
CA LYS A 121 -4.12 14.29 -57.09
C LYS A 121 -3.92 15.07 -55.80
N ILE A 122 -3.70 16.38 -55.90
CA ILE A 122 -3.54 17.27 -54.73
C ILE A 122 -4.87 17.36 -53.96
N GLN A 123 -6.01 17.48 -54.65
CA GLN A 123 -7.33 17.48 -54.01
C GLN A 123 -7.60 16.15 -53.28
N ASN A 124 -7.37 15.01 -53.92
CA ASN A 124 -7.52 13.69 -53.28
C ASN A 124 -6.56 13.49 -52.09
N ALA A 125 -5.39 14.15 -52.08
CA ALA A 125 -4.48 14.12 -50.94
C ALA A 125 -4.96 15.04 -49.80
N LEU A 126 -5.51 16.21 -50.14
CA LEU A 126 -6.13 17.14 -49.19
C LEU A 126 -7.36 16.52 -48.51
N ASP A 127 -8.25 15.89 -49.28
CA ASP A 127 -9.44 15.21 -48.76
C ASP A 127 -9.05 14.08 -47.78
N LYS A 128 -7.97 13.33 -48.09
CA LYS A 128 -7.42 12.30 -47.18
C LYS A 128 -6.84 12.92 -45.92
N ALA A 129 -6.07 13.99 -46.02
CA ALA A 129 -5.52 14.69 -44.87
C ALA A 129 -6.62 15.25 -43.95
N GLN A 130 -7.72 15.76 -44.51
CA GLN A 130 -8.88 16.21 -43.73
C GLN A 130 -9.57 15.03 -43.01
N ASN A 131 -9.80 13.90 -43.69
CA ASN A 131 -10.31 12.70 -43.04
C ASN A 131 -9.38 12.19 -41.91
N GLU A 132 -8.05 12.27 -42.08
CA GLU A 132 -7.09 11.93 -41.03
C GLU A 132 -7.15 12.89 -39.84
N VAL A 133 -7.32 14.20 -40.08
CA VAL A 133 -7.55 15.21 -39.03
C VAL A 133 -8.82 14.90 -38.24
N ASP A 134 -9.93 14.59 -38.91
CA ASP A 134 -11.19 14.22 -38.25
C ASP A 134 -11.04 12.96 -37.38
N HIS A 135 -10.32 11.95 -37.87
CA HIS A 135 -10.02 10.72 -37.10
C HIS A 135 -9.08 10.97 -35.92
N LEU A 136 -8.16 11.94 -36.01
CA LEU A 136 -7.30 12.34 -34.90
C LEU A 136 -8.07 13.14 -33.86
N GLN A 137 -8.99 14.01 -34.30
CA GLN A 137 -9.88 14.76 -33.41
C GLN A 137 -10.81 13.82 -32.61
N GLU A 138 -11.42 12.82 -33.27
CA GLU A 138 -12.27 11.84 -32.58
C GLU A 138 -11.48 11.01 -31.55
N LYS A 139 -10.22 10.67 -31.85
CA LYS A 139 -9.31 10.00 -30.89
C LYS A 139 -8.94 10.90 -29.72
N LEU A 140 -8.71 12.19 -29.97
CA LEU A 140 -8.44 13.18 -28.93
C LEU A 140 -9.63 13.33 -27.99
N ASP A 141 -10.84 13.47 -28.53
CA ASP A 141 -12.07 13.61 -27.74
C ASP A 141 -12.35 12.35 -26.89
N LYS A 142 -12.12 11.15 -27.45
CA LYS A 142 -12.17 9.88 -26.71
C LYS A 142 -11.14 9.81 -25.59
N SER A 143 -9.91 10.28 -25.84
CA SER A 143 -8.85 10.34 -24.83
C SER A 143 -9.19 11.32 -23.70
N ILE A 144 -9.75 12.49 -24.03
CA ILE A 144 -10.22 13.50 -23.06
C ILE A 144 -11.36 12.93 -22.20
N ALA A 145 -12.30 12.19 -22.78
CA ALA A 145 -13.36 11.51 -22.04
C ALA A 145 -12.82 10.47 -21.05
N GLU A 146 -11.84 9.66 -21.46
CA GLU A 146 -11.20 8.66 -20.60
C GLU A 146 -10.37 9.31 -19.48
N ILE A 147 -9.66 10.42 -19.74
CA ILE A 147 -8.96 11.21 -18.71
C ILE A 147 -9.95 11.71 -17.65
N ARG A 148 -11.12 12.24 -18.06
CA ARG A 148 -12.18 12.66 -17.12
C ARG A 148 -12.72 11.49 -16.29
N ARG A 149 -12.88 10.31 -16.90
CA ARG A 149 -13.29 9.08 -16.19
C ARG A 149 -12.27 8.69 -15.12
N LEU A 150 -10.99 8.70 -15.46
CA LEU A 150 -9.89 8.39 -14.55
C LEU A 150 -9.71 9.44 -13.44
N GLN A 151 -10.02 10.71 -13.70
CA GLN A 151 -10.04 11.77 -12.68
C GLN A 151 -11.13 11.50 -11.61
N LEU A 152 -12.35 11.17 -12.04
CA LEU A 152 -13.44 10.81 -11.11
C LEU A 152 -13.12 9.52 -10.33
N GLU A 153 -12.47 8.55 -10.96
CA GLU A 153 -12.01 7.31 -10.31
C GLU A 153 -10.94 7.60 -9.26
N LYS A 154 -9.98 8.50 -9.54
CA LYS A 154 -9.00 9.01 -8.57
C LYS A 154 -9.66 9.73 -7.38
N GLU A 155 -10.62 10.62 -7.63
CA GLU A 155 -11.35 11.33 -6.57
C GLU A 155 -12.09 10.36 -5.64
N LYS A 156 -12.72 9.33 -6.19
CA LYS A 156 -13.37 8.26 -5.43
C LYS A 156 -12.37 7.47 -4.57
N ILE A 157 -11.22 7.10 -5.14
CA ILE A 157 -10.15 6.39 -4.40
C ILE A 157 -9.58 7.27 -3.27
N ASN A 158 -9.39 8.57 -3.50
CA ASN A 158 -8.96 9.50 -2.44
C ASN A 158 -9.97 9.54 -1.28
N TYR A 159 -11.28 9.63 -1.57
CA TYR A 159 -12.31 9.61 -0.53
C TYR A 159 -12.36 8.28 0.24
N GLU A 160 -12.18 7.16 -0.46
CA GLU A 160 -12.07 5.83 0.17
C GLU A 160 -10.81 5.73 1.05
N PHE A 161 -9.69 6.30 0.62
CA PHE A 161 -8.44 6.38 1.38
C PHE A 161 -8.61 7.24 2.65
N GLU A 162 -9.17 8.45 2.56
CA GLU A 162 -9.46 9.31 3.71
C GLU A 162 -10.37 8.63 4.75
N ASN A 163 -11.38 7.87 4.28
CA ASN A 163 -12.24 7.09 5.14
C ASN A 163 -11.49 5.94 5.85
N ILE A 164 -10.61 5.22 5.13
CA ILE A 164 -9.75 4.17 5.71
C ILE A 164 -8.77 4.77 6.73
N GLN A 165 -8.16 5.93 6.42
CA GLN A 165 -7.28 6.68 7.33
C GLN A 165 -8.02 7.02 8.64
N SER A 166 -9.24 7.58 8.53
CA SER A 166 -10.08 7.89 9.70
C SER A 166 -10.47 6.65 10.53
N GLN A 167 -10.66 5.50 9.88
CA GLN A 167 -10.91 4.24 10.57
C GLN A 167 -9.65 3.72 11.28
N LEU A 168 -8.48 3.83 10.65
CA LEU A 168 -7.19 3.46 11.25
C LEU A 168 -6.90 4.30 12.50
N ASP A 169 -7.11 5.62 12.44
CA ASP A 169 -6.93 6.53 13.59
C ASP A 169 -7.86 6.16 14.76
N LYS A 170 -9.12 5.78 14.47
CA LYS A 170 -10.06 5.29 15.48
C LYS A 170 -9.58 3.98 16.11
N GLN A 171 -9.05 3.05 15.32
CA GLN A 171 -8.53 1.77 15.80
C GLN A 171 -7.24 1.94 16.63
N LEU A 172 -6.33 2.83 16.22
CA LEU A 172 -5.15 3.22 17.00
C LEU A 172 -5.57 3.86 18.35
N GLY A 173 -6.58 4.73 18.32
CA GLY A 173 -7.17 5.31 19.53
C GLY A 173 -7.80 4.27 20.48
N GLN A 174 -8.46 3.24 19.93
CA GLN A 174 -8.98 2.10 20.72
C GLN A 174 -7.84 1.24 21.29
N SER A 175 -6.84 0.89 20.47
CA SER A 175 -5.66 0.13 20.89
C SER A 175 -4.91 0.82 22.04
N SER A 176 -4.73 2.14 21.97
CA SER A 176 -4.11 2.93 23.04
C SER A 176 -4.90 2.90 24.37
N ARG A 177 -6.24 2.82 24.31
CA ARG A 177 -7.08 2.65 25.52
C ARG A 177 -6.93 1.26 26.12
N VAL A 178 -7.03 0.21 25.30
CA VAL A 178 -6.85 -1.18 25.72
C VAL A 178 -5.45 -1.42 26.31
N GLN A 179 -4.42 -0.77 25.75
CA GLN A 179 -3.06 -0.81 26.29
C GLN A 179 -2.98 -0.23 27.71
N LYS A 180 -3.62 0.92 27.97
CA LYS A 180 -3.69 1.52 29.33
C LYS A 180 -4.50 0.67 30.30
N GLU A 181 -5.59 0.07 29.85
CA GLU A 181 -6.38 -0.86 30.66
C GLU A 181 -5.57 -2.12 31.03
N ARG A 182 -4.78 -2.65 30.08
CA ARG A 182 -3.84 -3.77 30.32
C ARG A 182 -2.79 -3.40 31.37
N GLU A 183 -2.20 -2.21 31.28
CA GLU A 183 -1.22 -1.71 32.24
C GLU A 183 -1.84 -1.57 33.65
N ALA A 184 -3.06 -1.03 33.76
CA ALA A 184 -3.78 -0.94 35.03
C ALA A 184 -4.07 -2.33 35.64
N ILE A 185 -4.55 -3.29 34.84
CA ILE A 185 -4.79 -4.68 35.28
C ILE A 185 -3.48 -5.36 35.70
N GLN A 186 -2.38 -5.07 35.01
CA GLN A 186 -1.06 -5.63 35.33
C GLN A 186 -0.53 -5.11 36.67
N MET A 187 -0.70 -3.81 36.97
CA MET A 187 -0.40 -3.25 38.30
C MET A 187 -1.28 -3.85 39.41
N ASP A 188 -2.56 -4.11 39.14
CA ASP A 188 -3.45 -4.73 40.13
C ASP A 188 -3.09 -6.20 40.37
N LEU A 189 -2.68 -6.96 39.34
CA LEU A 189 -2.14 -8.32 39.47
C LEU A 189 -0.89 -8.35 40.35
N GLU A 190 0.03 -7.39 40.20
CA GLU A 190 1.20 -7.27 41.09
C GLU A 190 0.76 -7.00 42.53
N ARG A 191 -0.19 -6.08 42.79
CA ARG A 191 -0.74 -5.86 44.14
C ARG A 191 -1.40 -7.10 44.73
N TYR A 192 -2.02 -7.96 43.92
CA TYR A 192 -2.58 -9.23 44.39
C TYR A 192 -1.50 -10.28 44.67
N ARG A 193 -0.42 -10.35 43.87
CA ARG A 193 0.75 -11.20 44.14
C ARG A 193 1.41 -10.81 45.47
N ASP A 194 1.67 -9.51 45.67
CA ASP A 194 2.17 -8.91 46.91
C ASP A 194 1.34 -9.33 48.15
N LYS A 195 0.01 -9.28 48.03
CA LYS A 195 -0.90 -9.71 49.10
C LYS A 195 -0.82 -11.21 49.34
N SER A 196 -0.73 -12.01 48.28
CA SER A 196 -0.59 -13.47 48.37
C SER A 196 0.69 -13.86 49.10
N GLU A 197 1.83 -13.26 48.74
CA GLU A 197 3.12 -13.51 49.40
C GLU A 197 3.10 -13.10 50.88
N LYS A 198 2.49 -11.95 51.21
CA LYS A 198 2.32 -11.49 52.60
C LYS A 198 1.43 -12.46 53.42
N LEU A 199 0.34 -12.97 52.84
CA LEU A 199 -0.51 -13.98 53.48
C LEU A 199 0.21 -15.32 53.64
N GLN A 200 0.98 -15.75 52.65
CA GLN A 200 1.77 -16.99 52.70
C GLN A 200 2.87 -16.91 53.78
N ALA A 201 3.55 -15.76 53.89
CA ALA A 201 4.48 -15.48 54.98
C ALA A 201 3.78 -15.47 56.36
N SER A 202 2.56 -14.93 56.45
CA SER A 202 1.75 -14.96 57.68
C SER A 202 1.34 -16.38 58.07
N MET A 203 0.90 -17.22 57.12
CA MET A 203 0.65 -18.64 57.38
C MET A 203 1.91 -19.36 57.86
N GLY A 204 3.06 -19.09 57.25
CA GLY A 204 4.35 -19.66 57.67
C GLY A 204 4.75 -19.30 59.10
N ARG A 205 4.32 -18.13 59.62
CA ARG A 205 4.50 -17.76 61.03
C ARG A 205 3.54 -18.50 61.95
N LEU A 206 2.24 -18.51 61.62
CA LEU A 206 1.22 -19.23 62.38
C LEU A 206 1.49 -20.74 62.46
N GLN A 207 2.05 -21.32 61.38
CA GLN A 207 2.51 -22.71 61.35
C GLN A 207 3.61 -22.95 62.40
N LYS A 208 4.62 -22.07 62.48
CA LYS A 208 5.70 -22.16 63.49
C LYS A 208 5.18 -21.95 64.91
N GLU A 209 4.28 -21.00 65.12
CA GLU A 209 3.65 -20.76 66.44
C GLU A 209 2.84 -21.99 66.88
N ARG A 210 2.07 -22.61 65.98
CA ARG A 210 1.38 -23.87 66.24
C ARG A 210 2.35 -24.98 66.63
N ASP A 211 3.48 -25.11 65.93
CA ASP A 211 4.46 -26.17 66.19
C ASP A 211 5.14 -25.97 67.57
N VAL A 212 5.51 -24.73 67.91
CA VAL A 212 6.01 -24.38 69.26
C VAL A 212 4.98 -24.68 70.36
N LEU A 213 3.71 -24.34 70.15
CA LEU A 213 2.62 -24.67 71.09
C LEU A 213 2.38 -26.18 71.20
N GLY A 214 2.65 -26.94 70.14
CA GLY A 214 2.66 -28.41 70.15
C GLY A 214 3.75 -28.97 71.08
N ASP A 215 4.99 -28.51 70.90
CA ASP A 215 6.13 -28.89 71.75
C ASP A 215 5.90 -28.52 73.23
N GLU A 216 5.26 -27.38 73.51
CA GLU A 216 4.90 -26.97 74.87
C GLU A 216 3.81 -27.86 75.47
N LEU A 217 2.79 -28.24 74.69
CA LEU A 217 1.76 -29.19 75.11
C LEU A 217 2.34 -30.57 75.45
N GLU A 218 3.31 -31.05 74.67
CA GLU A 218 3.99 -32.32 74.92
C GLU A 218 4.79 -32.28 76.23
N LYS A 219 5.59 -31.23 76.45
CA LYS A 219 6.30 -31.01 77.74
C LYS A 219 5.37 -30.88 78.93
N ILE A 220 4.15 -30.36 78.75
CA ILE A 220 3.13 -30.30 79.81
C ILE A 220 2.56 -31.70 80.10
N LYS A 221 2.37 -32.56 79.08
CA LYS A 221 1.97 -33.97 79.29
C LYS A 221 3.02 -34.74 80.09
N GLU A 222 4.30 -34.66 79.70
CA GLU A 222 5.40 -35.32 80.43
C GLU A 222 5.46 -34.90 81.92
N LYS A 223 5.21 -33.61 82.19
CA LYS A 223 5.10 -33.07 83.56
C LYS A 223 3.86 -33.58 84.31
N ALA A 224 2.73 -33.76 83.63
CA ALA A 224 1.52 -34.32 84.21
C ALA A 224 1.69 -35.81 84.55
N GLU A 225 2.29 -36.60 83.66
CA GLU A 225 2.55 -38.03 83.85
C GLU A 225 3.55 -38.29 84.99
N SER A 226 4.63 -37.50 85.06
CA SER A 226 5.61 -37.58 86.14
C SER A 226 5.03 -37.14 87.50
N ALA A 227 4.15 -36.15 87.52
CA ALA A 227 3.39 -35.77 88.73
C ALA A 227 2.41 -36.88 89.15
N GLN A 228 1.71 -37.51 88.21
CA GLN A 228 0.80 -38.63 88.47
C GLN A 228 1.52 -39.86 89.04
N SER A 229 2.70 -40.20 88.49
CA SER A 229 3.58 -41.25 89.02
C SER A 229 4.03 -40.96 90.46
N SER A 230 4.37 -39.69 90.75
CA SER A 230 4.75 -39.24 92.09
C SER A 230 3.59 -39.34 93.09
N ALA A 231 2.38 -38.96 92.70
CA ALA A 231 1.18 -39.08 93.52
C ALA A 231 0.86 -40.54 93.90
N LEU A 232 0.98 -41.47 92.94
CA LEU A 232 0.83 -42.91 93.18
C LEU A 232 1.86 -43.47 94.19
N LYS A 233 3.08 -42.92 94.21
CA LYS A 233 4.09 -43.30 95.19
C LYS A 233 3.72 -42.84 96.60
N TYR A 234 3.35 -41.56 96.77
CA TYR A 234 2.93 -41.04 98.08
C TYR A 234 1.69 -41.75 98.63
N GLN A 235 0.77 -42.19 97.77
CA GLN A 235 -0.39 -42.97 98.19
C GLN A 235 0.02 -44.32 98.82
N ARG A 236 1.00 -45.02 98.24
CA ARG A 236 1.55 -46.27 98.80
C ARG A 236 2.30 -46.04 100.12
N GLU A 237 3.07 -44.95 100.21
CA GLU A 237 3.80 -44.58 101.43
C GLU A 237 2.83 -44.25 102.58
N ARG A 238 1.72 -43.54 102.30
CA ARG A 238 0.65 -43.28 103.26
C ARG A 238 0.00 -44.58 103.76
N ASP A 239 -0.31 -45.51 102.86
CA ASP A 239 -0.99 -46.76 103.23
C ASP A 239 -0.08 -47.67 104.09
N ALA A 240 1.26 -47.62 103.89
CA ALA A 240 2.22 -48.27 104.77
C ALA A 240 2.26 -47.65 106.17
N ILE A 241 2.31 -46.31 106.28
CA ILE A 241 2.28 -45.59 107.57
C ILE A 241 0.96 -45.88 108.32
N GLN A 242 -0.16 -46.01 107.61
CA GLN A 242 -1.44 -46.41 108.19
C GLN A 242 -1.35 -47.77 108.91
N THR A 243 -0.69 -48.77 108.29
CA THR A 243 -0.49 -50.10 108.94
C THR A 243 0.49 -50.06 110.11
N GLU A 244 1.54 -49.23 110.07
CA GLU A 244 2.45 -49.05 111.22
C GLU A 244 1.73 -48.43 112.43
N LEU A 245 0.82 -47.48 112.18
CA LEU A 245 0.02 -46.83 113.23
C LEU A 245 -0.89 -47.83 113.99
N GLU A 246 -1.42 -48.84 113.32
CA GLU A 246 -2.25 -49.89 113.93
C GLU A 246 -1.40 -50.78 114.86
N VAL A 247 -0.20 -51.17 114.43
CA VAL A 247 0.75 -51.94 115.26
C VAL A 247 1.19 -51.15 116.51
N VAL A 248 1.34 -49.82 116.39
CA VAL A 248 1.66 -48.96 117.54
C VAL A 248 0.50 -48.89 118.55
N LYS A 249 -0.76 -48.87 118.09
CA LYS A 249 -1.93 -48.88 118.99
C LYS A 249 -2.01 -50.15 119.84
N GLU A 250 -1.85 -51.34 119.25
CA GLU A 250 -1.83 -52.60 120.02
C GLU A 250 -0.71 -52.64 121.08
N ARG A 251 0.47 -52.07 120.77
CA ARG A 251 1.59 -51.97 121.72
C ARG A 251 1.27 -51.03 122.87
N TRP A 252 0.59 -49.91 122.59
CA TRP A 252 0.20 -48.93 123.60
C TRP A 252 -0.84 -49.50 124.58
N GLU A 253 -1.85 -50.24 124.10
CA GLU A 253 -2.86 -50.88 124.97
C GLU A 253 -2.24 -51.90 125.94
N LYS A 254 -1.27 -52.71 125.48
CA LYS A 254 -0.52 -53.64 126.33
C LYS A 254 0.33 -52.91 127.37
N ALA A 255 0.96 -51.80 127.01
CA ALA A 255 1.72 -50.97 127.95
C ALA A 255 0.81 -50.31 129.01
N HIS A 256 -0.40 -49.89 128.62
CA HIS A 256 -1.38 -49.30 129.54
C HIS A 256 -1.84 -50.28 130.62
N GLN A 257 -2.08 -51.55 130.27
CA GLN A 257 -2.42 -52.61 131.25
C GLN A 257 -1.28 -52.88 132.25
N ILE A 258 -0.02 -52.82 131.80
CA ILE A 258 1.15 -52.98 132.69
C ILE A 258 1.28 -51.77 133.63
N HIS A 259 1.08 -50.56 133.12
CA HIS A 259 1.12 -49.34 133.93
C HIS A 259 0.08 -49.37 135.06
N GLN A 260 -1.14 -49.89 134.79
CA GLN A 260 -2.20 -49.98 135.79
C GLN A 260 -1.87 -50.92 136.96
N LYS A 261 -1.05 -51.97 136.75
CA LYS A 261 -0.51 -52.81 137.84
C LYS A 261 0.55 -52.09 138.65
N LEU A 262 1.55 -51.50 137.98
CA LEU A 262 2.63 -50.73 138.62
C LEU A 262 2.08 -49.54 139.44
N GLN A 263 0.92 -49.01 139.05
CA GLN A 263 0.24 -47.94 139.76
C GLN A 263 -0.31 -48.38 141.13
N MET A 264 -0.71 -49.65 141.29
CA MET A 264 -1.10 -50.21 142.59
C MET A 264 0.12 -50.43 143.50
N GLU A 265 1.21 -51.00 142.95
CA GLU A 265 2.46 -51.22 143.69
C GLU A 265 3.10 -49.90 144.17
N ARG A 266 2.94 -48.82 143.40
CA ARG A 266 3.32 -47.46 143.81
C ARG A 266 2.53 -46.98 145.03
N ASP A 267 1.24 -47.24 145.10
CA ASP A 267 0.38 -46.69 146.16
C ASP A 267 0.66 -47.32 147.52
N ASP A 268 1.05 -48.60 147.55
CA ASP A 268 1.60 -49.24 148.76
C ASP A 268 2.92 -48.55 149.19
N ALA A 269 3.85 -48.32 148.27
CA ALA A 269 5.14 -47.66 148.55
C ALA A 269 4.99 -46.19 149.00
N VAL A 270 3.92 -45.49 148.60
CA VAL A 270 3.62 -44.13 149.08
C VAL A 270 3.32 -44.10 150.58
N THR A 271 2.66 -45.13 151.13
CA THR A 271 2.41 -45.21 152.58
C THR A 271 3.69 -45.38 153.40
N GLU A 272 4.70 -46.08 152.85
CA GLU A 272 6.01 -46.24 153.48
C GLU A 272 6.84 -44.93 153.40
N ILE A 273 6.69 -44.17 152.32
CA ILE A 273 7.31 -42.84 152.15
C ILE A 273 6.78 -41.84 153.19
N ASP A 274 5.50 -41.88 153.57
CA ASP A 274 4.94 -40.94 154.54
C ASP A 274 5.55 -41.10 155.95
N ILE A 275 5.93 -42.33 156.33
CA ILE A 275 6.69 -42.62 157.57
C ILE A 275 8.13 -42.06 157.50
N LEU A 276 8.68 -41.88 156.30
CA LEU A 276 10.02 -41.30 156.09
C LEU A 276 9.99 -39.77 155.99
N LYS A 277 8.88 -39.15 155.53
CA LYS A 277 8.72 -37.69 155.45
C LYS A 277 8.81 -37.00 156.81
N GLU A 278 8.19 -37.55 157.86
CA GLU A 278 8.29 -37.00 159.24
C GLU A 278 9.74 -36.90 159.76
N LYS A 279 10.67 -37.70 159.20
CA LYS A 279 12.10 -37.65 159.53
C LYS A 279 12.87 -36.65 158.68
N LEU A 280 12.38 -36.32 157.48
CA LEU A 280 12.99 -35.38 156.53
C LEU A 280 12.62 -33.92 156.83
N ASP A 281 11.40 -33.65 157.30
CA ASP A 281 10.94 -32.28 157.58
C ASP A 281 11.74 -31.57 158.69
N LYS A 282 12.40 -32.35 159.57
CA LYS A 282 13.34 -31.81 160.58
C LYS A 282 14.69 -31.39 160.00
N ALA A 283 15.01 -31.74 158.76
CA ALA A 283 16.27 -31.41 158.10
C ALA A 283 16.15 -30.28 157.07
N LEU A 284 15.02 -30.17 156.36
CA LEU A 284 14.88 -29.24 155.22
C LEU A 284 14.72 -27.76 155.60
N TYR A 285 14.29 -27.43 156.80
CA TYR A 285 14.16 -26.03 157.25
C TYR A 285 15.50 -25.26 157.28
N ALA A 286 16.65 -25.95 157.31
CA ALA A 286 17.97 -25.33 157.39
C ALA A 286 18.57 -24.85 156.06
N SER A 287 18.01 -25.24 154.90
CA SER A 287 18.71 -25.12 153.60
C SER A 287 18.20 -23.98 152.68
N GLN A 288 16.88 -23.75 152.62
CA GLN A 288 16.27 -23.05 151.47
C GLN A 288 16.53 -21.53 151.40
N LYS A 289 17.17 -20.91 152.39
CA LYS A 289 17.35 -19.45 152.48
C LYS A 289 18.49 -18.86 151.61
N LEU A 290 19.06 -19.63 150.67
CA LEU A 290 20.34 -19.29 150.00
C LEU A 290 20.31 -19.25 148.46
N ILE A 291 19.18 -19.55 147.80
CA ILE A 291 19.19 -19.83 146.34
C ILE A 291 18.59 -18.69 145.48
N ASP A 292 17.81 -17.77 146.06
CA ASP A 292 16.94 -16.84 145.33
C ASP A 292 17.64 -15.66 144.60
N GLU A 293 18.98 -15.63 144.52
CA GLU A 293 19.76 -14.47 144.03
C GLU A 293 20.33 -14.59 142.60
N LYS A 294 20.13 -15.71 141.89
CA LYS A 294 20.95 -16.05 140.70
C LYS A 294 20.42 -15.62 139.31
N ASP A 295 19.11 -15.42 139.12
CA ASP A 295 18.51 -15.49 137.77
C ASP A 295 18.67 -14.27 136.84
N ASN A 296 19.01 -13.08 137.34
CA ASN A 296 18.64 -11.82 136.68
C ASN A 296 19.79 -11.10 135.94
N SER A 297 20.20 -11.52 134.72
CA SER A 297 21.13 -10.70 133.90
C SER A 297 21.15 -10.89 132.37
N ASN A 298 21.69 -11.99 131.84
CA ASN A 298 22.49 -11.90 130.59
C ASN A 298 21.75 -12.22 129.26
N LYS A 299 20.66 -11.53 128.90
CA LYS A 299 19.89 -11.90 127.69
C LYS A 299 19.86 -10.94 126.48
N GLU A 300 19.73 -9.62 126.63
CA GLU A 300 18.94 -8.86 125.61
C GLU A 300 19.57 -7.67 124.86
N PHE A 301 20.83 -7.26 125.10
CA PHE A 301 21.28 -5.92 124.63
C PHE A 301 21.90 -5.77 123.22
N GLU A 302 22.58 -6.77 122.62
CA GLU A 302 23.66 -6.45 121.66
C GLU A 302 23.32 -6.43 120.15
N LYS A 303 22.10 -6.76 119.69
CA LYS A 303 21.87 -7.09 118.25
C LYS A 303 21.23 -6.04 117.33
N MET A 304 20.95 -4.82 117.77
CA MET A 304 20.06 -3.88 117.03
C MET A 304 20.71 -2.67 116.32
N LEU A 305 22.01 -2.38 116.47
CA LEU A 305 22.57 -1.08 116.04
C LEU A 305 23.29 -1.05 114.68
N GLU A 306 23.89 -2.15 114.20
CA GLU A 306 24.91 -2.10 113.11
C GLU A 306 24.39 -1.97 111.66
N LYS A 307 23.09 -1.76 111.43
CA LYS A 307 22.51 -1.75 110.06
C LYS A 307 22.32 -0.37 109.44
N TYR A 308 22.56 0.71 110.18
CA TYR A 308 22.33 2.09 109.70
C TYR A 308 23.45 2.62 108.77
N ASP A 309 24.71 2.33 109.08
CA ASP A 309 25.87 3.01 108.47
C ASP A 309 26.16 2.71 106.99
N ARG A 310 25.52 1.68 106.40
CA ARG A 310 25.81 1.28 105.01
C ARG A 310 25.14 2.16 103.95
N ALA A 311 24.10 2.93 104.30
CA ALA A 311 23.34 3.73 103.32
C ALA A 311 23.97 5.09 102.97
N GLN A 312 24.93 5.58 103.77
CA GLN A 312 25.39 6.97 103.69
C GLN A 312 26.56 7.21 102.70
N ASN A 313 27.26 6.14 102.29
CA ASN A 313 28.49 6.24 101.47
C ASN A 313 28.25 6.35 99.94
N GLU A 314 27.02 6.12 99.46
CA GLU A 314 26.73 6.11 98.03
C GLU A 314 26.60 7.53 97.44
N ILE A 315 26.15 8.49 98.24
CA ILE A 315 25.86 9.88 97.83
C ILE A 315 27.12 10.65 97.42
N TYR A 316 28.26 10.42 98.10
CA TYR A 316 29.51 11.16 97.86
C TYR A 316 30.14 10.92 96.47
N ARG A 317 29.80 9.83 95.77
CA ARG A 317 30.41 9.52 94.46
C ARG A 317 29.80 10.29 93.28
N LEU A 318 28.62 10.89 93.44
CA LEU A 318 27.93 11.57 92.34
C LEU A 318 28.30 13.05 92.18
N GLN A 319 28.82 13.72 93.23
CA GLN A 319 29.23 15.14 93.15
C GLN A 319 30.48 15.35 92.28
N SER A 320 31.50 14.48 92.38
CA SER A 320 32.79 14.62 91.66
C SER A 320 32.71 14.58 90.13
N ARG A 321 31.54 14.31 89.52
CA ARG A 321 31.35 14.32 88.05
C ARG A 321 30.77 15.62 87.51
N CYS A 322 30.29 16.53 88.36
CA CYS A 322 29.81 17.85 87.91
C CYS A 322 30.98 18.82 87.69
N ASP A 323 31.94 18.84 88.62
CA ASP A 323 33.07 19.79 88.62
C ASP A 323 33.95 19.72 87.36
N THR A 324 34.01 18.56 86.69
CA THR A 324 34.77 18.38 85.44
C THR A 324 34.12 19.07 84.24
N ALA A 325 32.80 19.26 84.25
CA ALA A 325 32.06 19.82 83.10
C ALA A 325 32.11 21.36 83.04
N GLU A 326 32.34 22.04 84.17
CA GLU A 326 32.45 23.51 84.20
C GLU A 326 33.81 24.02 83.70
N ALA A 327 34.86 23.19 83.78
CA ALA A 327 36.21 23.55 83.35
C ALA A 327 36.34 23.73 81.82
N ASP A 328 35.68 22.88 81.03
CA ASP A 328 35.76 22.93 79.56
C ASP A 328 35.02 24.14 78.96
N ARG A 329 33.98 24.65 79.65
CA ARG A 329 33.20 25.81 79.21
C ARG A 329 34.05 27.08 79.11
N ASN A 330 34.93 27.31 80.09
CA ASN A 330 35.76 28.52 80.18
C ASN A 330 36.92 28.52 79.16
N ARG A 331 37.22 27.38 78.51
CA ARG A 331 38.32 27.27 77.54
C ARG A 331 37.93 27.75 76.13
N LEU A 332 36.65 27.62 75.76
CA LEU A 332 36.13 28.00 74.45
C LEU A 332 35.88 29.52 74.32
N GLU A 333 35.69 30.21 75.44
CA GLU A 333 35.44 31.67 75.48
C GLU A 333 36.69 32.48 75.03
N VAL A 334 37.90 31.98 75.35
CA VAL A 334 39.19 32.61 75.01
C VAL A 334 39.57 32.46 73.52
N GLU A 335 39.07 31.43 72.83
CA GLU A 335 39.33 31.26 71.38
C GLU A 335 38.47 32.20 70.52
N ALA A 336 37.30 32.63 71.00
CA ALA A 336 36.43 33.57 70.29
C ALA A 336 37.05 34.98 70.20
N GLU A 337 37.64 35.49 71.29
CA GLU A 337 38.23 36.85 71.31
C GLU A 337 39.44 37.00 70.38
N ARG A 338 40.17 35.91 70.13
CA ARG A 338 41.36 35.91 69.25
C ARG A 338 41.01 36.04 67.76
N SER A 339 39.81 35.60 67.37
CA SER A 339 39.29 35.74 66.00
C SER A 339 38.94 37.19 65.65
N ALA A 340 38.40 37.95 66.62
CA ALA A 340 37.98 39.34 66.42
C ALA A 340 39.15 40.29 66.10
N LEU A 341 40.35 40.04 66.67
CA LEU A 341 41.51 40.91 66.46
C LEU A 341 42.13 40.79 65.05
N ALA A 342 41.99 39.63 64.39
CA ALA A 342 42.50 39.42 63.04
C ALA A 342 41.68 40.18 61.97
N ALA A 343 40.36 40.26 62.15
CA ALA A 343 39.44 40.95 61.25
C ALA A 343 39.63 42.47 61.22
N ALA A 344 40.15 43.07 62.31
CA ALA A 344 40.44 44.51 62.37
C ALA A 344 41.64 44.91 61.48
N LYS A 345 42.68 44.05 61.40
CA LYS A 345 43.92 44.37 60.68
C LYS A 345 43.74 44.37 59.15
N ALA A 346 42.92 43.46 58.63
CA ALA A 346 42.63 43.34 57.20
C ALA A 346 41.88 44.55 56.59
N LYS A 347 41.24 45.40 57.42
CA LYS A 347 40.53 46.60 56.95
C LYS A 347 41.44 47.82 56.74
N GLU A 348 42.58 47.87 57.44
CA GLU A 348 43.56 48.97 57.32
C GLU A 348 44.40 48.84 56.04
N ASP A 349 44.77 47.61 55.66
CA ASP A 349 45.58 47.36 54.46
C ASP A 349 44.77 47.56 53.16
N LEU A 350 43.45 47.35 53.19
CA LEU A 350 42.55 47.64 52.06
C LEU A 350 42.53 49.14 51.71
N ARG A 351 42.65 50.02 52.71
CA ARG A 351 42.61 51.48 52.53
C ARG A 351 43.84 51.99 51.75
N LYS A 352 45.02 51.43 52.01
CA LYS A 352 46.28 51.86 51.36
C LYS A 352 46.33 51.51 49.88
N LEU A 353 45.79 50.35 49.49
CA LEU A 353 45.65 49.93 48.08
C LEU A 353 44.73 50.86 47.27
N GLN A 354 43.72 51.49 47.89
CA GLN A 354 42.84 52.46 47.21
C GLN A 354 43.52 53.81 46.96
N GLU A 355 44.45 54.23 47.83
CA GLU A 355 45.23 55.48 47.68
C GLU A 355 46.37 55.34 46.64
N GLU A 356 46.87 54.13 46.37
CA GLU A 356 47.83 53.89 45.26
C GLU A 356 47.14 53.75 43.89
N THR A 357 45.95 53.13 43.83
CA THR A 357 45.21 52.94 42.57
C THR A 357 44.82 54.28 41.92
N THR A 358 44.46 55.28 42.74
CA THR A 358 44.09 56.63 42.25
C THR A 358 45.28 57.39 41.66
N ARG A 359 46.51 57.21 42.17
CA ARG A 359 47.71 57.86 41.62
C ARG A 359 48.16 57.30 40.27
N LEU A 360 47.94 56.00 40.03
CA LEU A 360 48.24 55.38 38.74
C LEU A 360 47.27 55.81 37.64
N GLN A 361 45.99 56.04 37.97
CA GLN A 361 44.98 56.52 37.03
C GLN A 361 45.38 57.86 36.40
N GLU A 362 45.76 58.85 37.22
CA GLU A 362 46.16 60.18 36.73
C GLU A 362 47.43 60.18 35.87
N ALA A 363 48.29 59.16 36.00
CA ALA A 363 49.48 59.02 35.15
C ALA A 363 49.11 58.51 33.75
N CYS A 364 48.19 57.56 33.67
CA CYS A 364 47.67 57.02 32.41
C CYS A 364 46.92 58.09 31.58
N ASP A 365 46.09 58.91 32.22
CA ASP A 365 45.29 59.93 31.53
C ASP A 365 46.17 61.01 30.86
N ARG A 366 47.32 61.36 31.47
CA ARG A 366 48.31 62.28 30.88
C ARG A 366 49.08 61.67 29.70
N ALA A 367 49.37 60.36 29.72
CA ALA A 367 49.99 59.66 28.61
C ALA A 367 49.03 59.52 27.40
N ALA A 368 47.73 59.31 27.66
CA ALA A 368 46.70 59.18 26.63
C ALA A 368 46.55 60.45 25.77
N MET A 369 46.59 61.65 26.37
CA MET A 369 46.48 62.92 25.61
C MET A 369 47.70 63.21 24.71
N GLN A 370 48.90 62.80 25.10
CA GLN A 370 50.10 62.91 24.26
C GLN A 370 50.02 61.96 23.04
N LEU A 371 49.53 60.73 23.25
CA LEU A 371 49.36 59.76 22.18
C LEU A 371 48.31 60.19 21.14
N GLY A 372 47.22 60.84 21.58
CA GLY A 372 46.15 61.32 20.70
C GLY A 372 46.64 62.29 19.62
N ARG A 373 47.45 63.29 20.00
CA ARG A 373 48.01 64.29 19.06
C ARG A 373 48.99 63.70 18.05
N SER A 374 49.67 62.60 18.39
CA SER A 374 50.54 61.89 17.44
C SER A 374 49.75 61.10 16.40
N LYS A 375 48.57 60.56 16.77
CA LYS A 375 47.71 59.81 15.86
C LYS A 375 47.03 60.70 14.83
N GLU A 376 46.52 61.88 15.23
CA GLU A 376 45.87 62.83 14.30
C GLU A 376 46.79 63.32 13.16
N LEU A 377 48.12 63.25 13.34
CA LEU A 377 49.10 63.55 12.29
C LEU A 377 49.47 62.30 11.45
N GLU A 378 49.42 61.11 12.05
CA GLU A 378 49.63 59.84 11.35
C GLU A 378 48.45 59.47 10.45
N ASP A 379 47.23 59.74 10.89
CA ASP A 379 46.00 59.39 10.18
C ASP A 379 45.81 60.24 8.90
N LYS A 380 46.14 61.54 8.93
CA LYS A 380 46.17 62.37 7.72
C LYS A 380 47.19 61.91 6.67
N ALA A 381 48.35 61.42 7.12
CA ALA A 381 49.35 60.87 6.22
C ALA A 381 48.95 59.50 5.64
N LYS A 382 48.04 58.76 6.30
CA LYS A 382 47.44 57.53 5.78
C LYS A 382 46.33 57.84 4.76
N GLU A 383 45.46 58.81 5.01
CA GLU A 383 44.38 59.19 4.09
C GLU A 383 44.92 59.53 2.68
N ASP A 384 46.01 60.29 2.58
CA ASP A 384 46.65 60.61 1.29
C ASP A 384 47.28 59.38 0.59
N VAL A 385 47.83 58.43 1.36
CA VAL A 385 48.42 57.18 0.82
C VAL A 385 47.33 56.20 0.39
N ASP A 386 46.24 56.12 1.15
CA ASP A 386 45.12 55.23 0.87
C ASP A 386 44.28 55.74 -0.32
N LEU A 387 44.17 57.06 -0.53
CA LEU A 387 43.61 57.65 -1.77
C LEU A 387 44.41 57.28 -3.04
N ILE A 388 45.74 57.21 -2.92
CA ILE A 388 46.62 56.78 -4.03
C ILE A 388 46.51 55.27 -4.25
N ARG A 389 46.39 54.48 -3.17
CA ARG A 389 46.15 53.03 -3.24
C ARG A 389 44.79 52.70 -3.84
N GLU A 390 43.70 53.32 -3.39
CA GLU A 390 42.37 53.13 -3.99
C GLU A 390 42.38 53.43 -5.49
N ARG A 391 43.09 54.48 -5.93
CA ARG A 391 43.26 54.74 -7.37
C ARG A 391 44.03 53.62 -8.08
N LEU A 392 45.13 53.15 -7.50
CA LEU A 392 45.93 52.08 -8.09
C LEU A 392 45.15 50.76 -8.14
N ASP A 393 44.53 50.36 -7.02
CA ASP A 393 43.69 49.17 -6.88
C ASP A 393 42.47 49.21 -7.80
N LYS A 394 41.85 50.40 -8.00
CA LYS A 394 40.76 50.57 -8.96
C LYS A 394 41.25 50.35 -10.39
N THR A 395 42.37 50.98 -10.79
CA THR A 395 42.96 50.70 -12.12
C THR A 395 43.43 49.25 -12.29
N GLN A 396 43.87 48.59 -11.22
CA GLN A 396 44.26 47.18 -11.24
C GLN A 396 43.05 46.24 -11.27
N ALA A 397 41.92 46.62 -10.66
CA ALA A 397 40.64 45.92 -10.73
C ALA A 397 39.95 46.11 -12.09
N ASP A 398 40.07 47.30 -12.70
CA ASP A 398 39.64 47.55 -14.08
C ASP A 398 40.47 46.72 -15.07
N LEU A 399 41.80 46.64 -14.88
CA LEU A 399 42.68 45.77 -15.69
C LEU A 399 42.33 44.28 -15.52
N ARG A 400 42.05 43.82 -14.29
CA ARG A 400 41.61 42.44 -14.04
C ARG A 400 40.23 42.15 -14.66
N ARG A 401 39.30 43.11 -14.65
CA ARG A 401 38.01 42.97 -15.35
C ARG A 401 38.20 42.88 -16.87
N ALA A 402 39.01 43.75 -17.46
CA ALA A 402 39.35 43.67 -18.89
C ALA A 402 40.08 42.35 -19.26
N GLN A 403 40.90 41.80 -18.36
CA GLN A 403 41.52 40.48 -18.53
C GLN A 403 40.49 39.34 -18.44
N ALA A 404 39.59 39.37 -17.46
CA ALA A 404 38.52 38.39 -17.32
C ALA A 404 37.51 38.46 -18.47
N GLU A 405 37.17 39.65 -18.96
CA GLU A 405 36.33 39.85 -20.16
C GLU A 405 37.01 39.27 -21.40
N LYS A 406 38.32 39.48 -21.56
CA LYS A 406 39.11 38.85 -22.63
C LYS A 406 39.09 37.32 -22.51
N GLU A 407 39.32 36.77 -21.31
CA GLU A 407 39.31 35.32 -21.06
C GLU A 407 37.92 34.71 -21.30
N ASN A 408 36.85 35.39 -20.90
CA ASN A 408 35.47 34.98 -21.17
C ASN A 408 35.13 35.01 -22.66
N LEU A 409 35.53 36.06 -23.39
CA LEU A 409 35.35 36.12 -24.84
C LEU A 409 36.19 35.06 -25.57
N GLN A 410 37.36 34.72 -25.04
CA GLN A 410 38.23 33.69 -25.62
C GLN A 410 37.69 32.29 -25.36
N ALA A 411 37.15 32.03 -24.16
CA ALA A 411 36.39 30.82 -23.84
C ALA A 411 35.10 30.69 -24.67
N GLU A 412 34.40 31.80 -24.95
CA GLU A 412 33.20 31.78 -25.83
C GLU A 412 33.59 31.51 -27.29
N ILE A 413 34.73 32.02 -27.77
CA ILE A 413 35.27 31.67 -29.10
C ILE A 413 35.62 30.17 -29.16
N GLU A 414 36.24 29.61 -28.12
CA GLU A 414 36.53 28.17 -28.03
C GLU A 414 35.24 27.33 -27.97
N ARG A 415 34.23 27.78 -27.21
CA ARG A 415 32.91 27.16 -27.11
C ARG A 415 32.18 27.15 -28.45
N LEU A 416 32.14 28.29 -29.15
CA LEU A 416 31.53 28.42 -30.48
C LEU A 416 32.29 27.63 -31.54
N THR A 417 33.63 27.57 -31.46
CA THR A 417 34.44 26.71 -32.34
C THR A 417 34.10 25.24 -32.12
N TYR A 418 34.01 24.80 -30.86
CA TYR A 418 33.57 23.44 -30.52
C TYR A 418 32.13 23.14 -30.95
N GLU A 419 31.21 24.12 -30.86
CA GLU A 419 29.84 23.98 -31.37
C GLU A 419 29.80 23.87 -32.89
N ILE A 420 30.63 24.61 -33.62
CA ILE A 420 30.79 24.50 -35.08
C ILE A 420 31.39 23.13 -35.45
N ASP A 421 32.44 22.69 -34.77
CA ASP A 421 33.03 21.35 -34.99
C ASP A 421 32.05 20.22 -34.66
N ARG A 422 31.26 20.38 -33.59
CA ARG A 422 30.18 19.45 -33.22
C ARG A 422 29.09 19.44 -34.28
N ALA A 423 28.64 20.61 -34.75
CA ALA A 423 27.64 20.75 -35.80
C ALA A 423 28.12 20.11 -37.12
N HIS A 424 29.37 20.38 -37.51
CA HIS A 424 30.01 19.80 -38.69
C HIS A 424 30.14 18.27 -38.55
N ASN A 425 30.53 17.75 -37.38
CA ASN A 425 30.55 16.32 -37.12
C ASN A 425 29.15 15.68 -37.13
N THR A 426 28.11 16.36 -36.63
CA THR A 426 26.73 15.86 -36.75
C THR A 426 26.22 15.90 -38.19
N TYR A 427 26.56 16.93 -38.96
CA TYR A 427 26.25 17.02 -40.39
C TYR A 427 26.92 15.87 -41.16
N THR A 428 28.23 15.65 -40.98
CA THR A 428 28.95 14.52 -41.60
C THR A 428 28.35 13.17 -41.22
N LYS A 429 27.93 12.96 -39.97
CA LYS A 429 27.23 11.74 -39.54
C LYS A 429 25.83 11.61 -40.17
N GLN A 430 25.10 12.71 -40.32
CA GLN A 430 23.80 12.71 -41.00
C GLN A 430 23.94 12.42 -42.50
N THR A 431 24.96 12.97 -43.17
CA THR A 431 25.29 12.64 -44.57
C THR A 431 25.64 11.17 -44.71
N ALA A 432 26.55 10.64 -43.88
CA ALA A 432 26.90 9.21 -43.91
C ALA A 432 25.69 8.29 -43.60
N SER A 433 24.79 8.71 -42.72
CA SER A 433 23.54 8.00 -42.44
C SER A 433 22.54 8.08 -43.60
N LEU A 434 22.51 9.20 -44.34
CA LEU A 434 21.70 9.37 -45.54
C LEU A 434 22.23 8.50 -46.68
N ASP A 435 23.54 8.46 -46.88
CA ASP A 435 24.19 7.61 -47.88
C ASP A 435 23.95 6.12 -47.57
N ALA A 436 24.06 5.72 -46.30
CA ALA A 436 23.72 4.36 -45.86
C ALA A 436 22.23 4.03 -46.08
N ALA A 437 21.32 4.96 -45.81
CA ALA A 437 19.89 4.79 -46.08
C ALA A 437 19.59 4.74 -47.60
N GLN A 438 20.35 5.44 -48.44
CA GLN A 438 20.26 5.35 -49.90
C GLN A 438 20.78 4.01 -50.42
N GLU A 439 21.90 3.49 -49.88
CA GLU A 439 22.35 2.13 -50.17
C GLU A 439 21.32 1.07 -49.75
N GLU A 440 20.71 1.23 -48.57
CA GLU A 440 19.70 0.30 -48.08
C GLU A 440 18.40 0.37 -48.91
N ALA A 441 17.95 1.56 -49.31
CA ALA A 441 16.85 1.74 -50.25
C ALA A 441 17.17 1.15 -51.64
N ALA A 442 18.41 1.24 -52.12
CA ALA A 442 18.85 0.58 -53.35
C ALA A 442 18.87 -0.94 -53.22
N ARG A 443 19.28 -1.49 -52.07
CA ARG A 443 19.20 -2.93 -51.76
C ARG A 443 17.76 -3.41 -51.70
N TYR A 444 16.87 -2.69 -51.02
CA TYR A 444 15.44 -3.02 -51.01
C TYR A 444 14.80 -2.89 -52.39
N SER A 445 15.22 -1.93 -53.22
CA SER A 445 14.76 -1.84 -54.61
C SER A 445 15.19 -3.08 -55.43
N LEU A 446 16.44 -3.53 -55.28
CA LEU A 446 16.94 -4.75 -55.91
C LEU A 446 16.26 -6.02 -55.36
N GLU A 447 15.92 -6.05 -54.08
CA GLU A 447 15.21 -7.18 -53.46
C GLU A 447 13.73 -7.21 -53.86
N ILE A 448 13.07 -6.05 -53.99
CA ILE A 448 11.76 -5.91 -54.62
C ILE A 448 11.82 -6.41 -56.07
N GLU A 449 12.86 -6.07 -56.84
CA GLU A 449 13.02 -6.55 -58.23
C GLU A 449 13.18 -8.08 -58.28
N LYS A 450 14.00 -8.66 -57.40
CA LYS A 450 14.12 -10.12 -57.24
C LYS A 450 12.81 -10.77 -56.78
N MET A 451 12.04 -10.11 -55.94
CA MET A 451 10.71 -10.57 -55.51
C MET A 451 9.67 -10.44 -56.63
N ARG A 452 9.80 -9.46 -57.54
CA ARG A 452 9.01 -9.37 -58.78
C ARG A 452 9.37 -10.49 -59.75
N GLU A 453 10.65 -10.77 -59.99
CA GLU A 453 11.06 -11.93 -60.78
C GLU A 453 10.56 -13.26 -60.19
N ARG A 454 10.66 -13.42 -58.86
CA ARG A 454 10.12 -14.60 -58.17
C ARG A 454 8.61 -14.66 -58.31
N TYR A 455 7.92 -13.53 -58.16
CA TYR A 455 6.48 -13.45 -58.36
C TYR A 455 6.10 -13.85 -59.79
N GLU A 456 6.76 -13.33 -60.82
CA GLU A 456 6.55 -13.72 -62.22
C GLU A 456 6.84 -15.19 -62.48
N LYS A 457 7.92 -15.75 -61.92
CA LYS A 457 8.23 -17.19 -61.99
C LYS A 457 7.12 -18.02 -61.32
N THR A 458 6.71 -17.67 -60.10
CA THR A 458 5.61 -18.35 -59.40
C THR A 458 4.26 -18.14 -60.08
N ALA A 459 4.03 -17.02 -60.77
CA ALA A 459 2.81 -16.75 -61.54
C ALA A 459 2.79 -17.50 -62.87
N ALA A 460 3.95 -17.72 -63.50
CA ALA A 460 4.11 -18.62 -64.64
C ALA A 460 3.90 -20.09 -64.23
N GLU A 461 4.42 -20.50 -63.07
CA GLU A 461 4.13 -21.81 -62.46
C GLU A 461 2.65 -21.92 -62.06
N LEU A 462 2.02 -20.85 -61.55
CA LEU A 462 0.60 -20.82 -61.22
C LEU A 462 -0.26 -20.97 -62.48
N ARG A 463 0.10 -20.32 -63.60
CA ARG A 463 -0.56 -20.53 -64.90
C ARG A 463 -0.43 -21.97 -65.36
N ARG A 464 0.76 -22.57 -65.23
CA ARG A 464 1.01 -24.00 -65.52
C ARG A 464 0.21 -24.95 -64.62
N LEU A 465 -0.03 -24.57 -63.37
CA LEU A 465 -0.89 -25.30 -62.43
C LEU A 465 -2.39 -25.01 -62.63
N GLN A 466 -2.77 -23.87 -63.17
CA GLN A 466 -4.15 -23.55 -63.60
C GLN A 466 -4.53 -24.29 -64.88
N GLU A 467 -3.57 -24.64 -65.73
CA GLU A 467 -3.72 -25.56 -66.87
C GLU A 467 -3.82 -27.04 -66.45
N ASN A 468 -3.73 -27.36 -65.14
CA ASN A 468 -3.85 -28.72 -64.63
C ASN A 468 -5.30 -29.21 -64.65
N GLU A 469 -5.68 -29.94 -65.70
CA GLU A 469 -7.05 -30.45 -65.94
C GLU A 469 -7.67 -31.32 -64.82
N SER A 470 -6.88 -31.73 -63.82
CA SER A 470 -7.32 -32.55 -62.69
C SER A 470 -8.39 -31.85 -61.84
N PHE A 471 -8.11 -30.64 -61.36
CA PHE A 471 -9.05 -29.87 -60.51
C PHE A 471 -10.35 -29.52 -61.22
N THR A 472 -10.30 -29.25 -62.53
CA THR A 472 -11.51 -28.96 -63.31
C THR A 472 -12.40 -30.19 -63.46
N ARG A 473 -11.82 -31.40 -63.57
CA ARG A 473 -12.58 -32.67 -63.58
C ARG A 473 -13.14 -33.01 -62.21
N GLU A 474 -12.38 -32.80 -61.14
CA GLU A 474 -12.80 -33.08 -59.77
C GLU A 474 -13.87 -32.10 -59.28
N SER A 475 -13.72 -30.80 -59.57
CA SER A 475 -14.75 -29.78 -59.31
C SER A 475 -16.05 -30.05 -60.07
N ARG A 476 -15.99 -30.62 -61.29
CA ARG A 476 -17.19 -31.02 -62.04
C ARG A 476 -17.91 -32.20 -61.38
N ARG A 477 -17.17 -33.23 -60.95
CA ARG A 477 -17.73 -34.35 -60.18
C ARG A 477 -18.33 -33.90 -58.86
N LEU A 478 -17.63 -33.05 -58.11
CA LEU A 478 -18.13 -32.48 -56.86
C LEU A 478 -19.36 -31.60 -57.08
N LYS A 479 -19.47 -30.86 -58.19
CA LYS A 479 -20.70 -30.16 -58.56
C LYS A 479 -21.85 -31.11 -58.87
N GLU A 480 -21.64 -32.12 -59.72
CA GLU A 480 -22.67 -33.12 -60.04
C GLU A 480 -23.13 -33.90 -58.79
N GLU A 481 -22.25 -34.09 -57.80
CA GLU A 481 -22.58 -34.66 -56.50
C GLU A 481 -23.31 -33.65 -55.59
N ASN A 482 -22.88 -32.38 -55.57
CA ASN A 482 -23.57 -31.32 -54.81
C ASN A 482 -24.97 -31.07 -55.34
N ASP A 483 -25.17 -31.09 -56.67
CA ASP A 483 -26.47 -30.90 -57.32
C ASP A 483 -27.40 -32.08 -57.01
N ARG A 484 -26.89 -33.33 -57.01
CA ARG A 484 -27.64 -34.51 -56.53
C ARG A 484 -27.97 -34.45 -55.04
N LEU A 485 -27.08 -33.90 -54.21
CA LEU A 485 -27.34 -33.71 -52.78
C LEU A 485 -28.34 -32.57 -52.55
N ARG A 486 -28.32 -31.50 -53.35
CA ARG A 486 -29.33 -30.44 -53.38
C ARG A 486 -30.68 -30.97 -53.80
N GLU A 487 -30.77 -31.76 -54.87
CA GLU A 487 -32.06 -32.35 -55.31
C GLU A 487 -32.64 -33.30 -54.25
N LYS A 488 -31.78 -34.06 -53.55
CA LYS A 488 -32.20 -34.85 -52.37
C LYS A 488 -32.64 -33.97 -51.21
N TYR A 489 -31.90 -32.91 -50.90
CA TYR A 489 -32.23 -31.97 -49.83
C TYR A 489 -33.54 -31.24 -50.12
N GLU A 490 -33.77 -30.78 -51.35
CA GLU A 490 -35.04 -30.19 -51.79
C GLU A 490 -36.20 -31.18 -51.69
N LYS A 491 -36.00 -32.46 -52.06
CA LYS A 491 -37.00 -33.52 -51.82
C LYS A 491 -37.28 -33.73 -50.34
N THR A 492 -36.25 -33.80 -49.50
CA THR A 492 -36.42 -33.92 -48.03
C THR A 492 -37.07 -32.68 -47.43
N MET A 493 -36.80 -31.48 -47.94
CA MET A 493 -37.44 -30.24 -47.53
C MET A 493 -38.90 -30.18 -47.98
N MET A 494 -39.24 -30.64 -49.20
CA MET A 494 -40.62 -30.81 -49.65
C MET A 494 -41.37 -31.86 -48.82
N GLU A 495 -40.72 -32.96 -48.44
CA GLU A 495 -41.30 -33.95 -47.53
C GLU A 495 -41.52 -33.35 -46.15
N LEU A 496 -40.58 -32.57 -45.61
CA LEU A 496 -40.72 -31.83 -44.35
C LEU A 496 -41.80 -30.74 -44.42
N GLU A 497 -41.96 -30.03 -45.54
CA GLU A 497 -43.06 -29.07 -45.75
C GLU A 497 -44.42 -29.77 -45.87
N ASN A 498 -44.46 -30.96 -46.48
CA ASN A 498 -45.66 -31.81 -46.48
C ASN A 498 -45.97 -32.36 -45.07
N PHE A 499 -44.97 -32.76 -44.29
CA PHE A 499 -45.14 -33.12 -42.88
C PHE A 499 -45.57 -31.92 -42.04
N ARG A 500 -45.03 -30.72 -42.29
CA ARG A 500 -45.41 -29.48 -41.61
C ARG A 500 -46.84 -29.07 -41.96
N SER A 501 -47.25 -29.22 -43.22
CA SER A 501 -48.62 -28.97 -43.67
C SER A 501 -49.61 -29.98 -43.08
N LYS A 502 -49.23 -31.26 -42.98
CA LYS A 502 -50.02 -32.28 -42.26
C LYS A 502 -50.10 -31.99 -40.77
N SER A 503 -48.98 -31.64 -40.14
CA SER A 503 -48.92 -31.25 -38.72
C SER A 503 -49.77 -30.02 -38.44
N GLN A 504 -49.79 -29.02 -39.34
CA GLN A 504 -50.69 -27.86 -39.23
C GLN A 504 -52.16 -28.25 -39.41
N TYR A 505 -52.47 -29.22 -40.29
CA TYR A 505 -53.84 -29.73 -40.44
C TYR A 505 -54.29 -30.55 -39.22
N GLU A 506 -53.39 -31.32 -38.61
CA GLU A 506 -53.59 -32.02 -37.34
C GLU A 506 -53.72 -31.05 -36.16
N GLU A 507 -52.94 -29.96 -36.14
CA GLU A 507 -53.02 -28.90 -35.15
C GLU A 507 -54.33 -28.10 -35.27
N GLU A 508 -54.74 -27.70 -36.49
CA GLU A 508 -56.05 -27.09 -36.74
C GLU A 508 -57.23 -28.00 -36.38
N SER A 509 -57.10 -29.31 -36.56
CA SER A 509 -58.16 -30.25 -36.20
C SER A 509 -58.17 -30.53 -34.70
N LEU A 510 -57.02 -30.58 -34.03
CA LEU A 510 -56.91 -30.52 -32.56
C LEU A 510 -57.52 -29.25 -31.99
N GLU A 511 -57.29 -28.08 -32.60
CA GLU A 511 -57.88 -26.81 -32.18
C GLU A 511 -59.42 -26.83 -32.32
N LYS A 512 -59.92 -27.40 -33.43
CA LYS A 512 -61.36 -27.67 -33.61
C LYS A 512 -61.92 -28.68 -32.60
N TYR A 513 -61.12 -29.62 -32.09
CA TYR A 513 -61.53 -30.51 -30.99
C TYR A 513 -61.50 -29.79 -29.64
N LYS A 514 -60.49 -28.97 -29.33
CA LYS A 514 -60.46 -28.11 -28.13
C LYS A 514 -61.67 -27.19 -28.07
N ALA A 515 -61.97 -26.48 -29.16
CA ALA A 515 -63.14 -25.60 -29.23
C ALA A 515 -64.47 -26.37 -29.02
N LYS A 516 -64.55 -27.64 -29.43
CA LYS A 516 -65.70 -28.52 -29.11
C LYS A 516 -65.71 -28.96 -27.64
N PHE A 517 -64.56 -29.19 -27.03
CA PHE A 517 -64.45 -29.47 -25.59
C PHE A 517 -64.83 -28.25 -24.76
N GLU A 518 -64.32 -27.06 -25.07
CA GLU A 518 -64.72 -25.80 -24.43
C GLU A 518 -66.22 -25.52 -24.62
N ALA A 519 -66.78 -25.75 -25.82
CA ALA A 519 -68.22 -25.66 -26.02
C ALA A 519 -69.00 -26.64 -25.13
N ARG A 520 -68.50 -27.89 -25.00
CA ARG A 520 -69.08 -28.91 -24.11
C ARG A 520 -68.93 -28.59 -22.62
N GLU A 521 -67.85 -27.92 -22.23
CA GLU A 521 -67.58 -27.48 -20.87
C GLU A 521 -68.48 -26.28 -20.51
N ASN A 522 -68.66 -25.34 -21.43
CA ASN A 522 -69.63 -24.25 -21.30
C ASN A 522 -71.08 -24.78 -21.26
N GLU A 523 -71.43 -25.78 -22.07
CA GLU A 523 -72.70 -26.51 -21.96
C GLU A 523 -72.84 -27.18 -20.59
N PHE A 524 -71.78 -27.82 -20.08
CA PHE A 524 -71.78 -28.47 -18.77
C PHE A 524 -71.99 -27.45 -17.63
N GLN A 525 -71.25 -26.34 -17.62
CA GLN A 525 -71.44 -25.24 -16.67
C GLN A 525 -72.86 -24.64 -16.76
N THR A 526 -73.42 -24.53 -17.96
CA THR A 526 -74.81 -24.09 -18.17
C THR A 526 -75.81 -25.10 -17.59
N MET A 527 -75.52 -26.39 -17.67
CA MET A 527 -76.33 -27.46 -17.09
C MET A 527 -76.15 -27.55 -15.56
N GLU A 528 -74.97 -27.25 -15.02
CA GLU A 528 -74.74 -27.09 -13.58
C GLU A 528 -75.50 -25.89 -13.02
N LEU A 529 -75.53 -24.75 -13.72
CA LEU A 529 -76.36 -23.60 -13.33
C LEU A 529 -77.85 -23.96 -13.31
N LYS A 530 -78.34 -24.69 -14.33
CA LYS A 530 -79.72 -25.20 -14.35
C LYS A 530 -80.00 -26.23 -13.25
N LEU A 531 -79.02 -27.08 -12.92
CA LEU A 531 -79.11 -28.02 -11.81
C LEU A 531 -79.17 -27.28 -10.47
N HIS A 532 -78.39 -26.21 -10.31
CA HIS A 532 -78.41 -25.35 -9.12
C HIS A 532 -79.73 -24.60 -9.00
N GLU A 533 -80.26 -24.04 -10.10
CA GLU A 533 -81.59 -23.43 -10.14
C GLU A 533 -82.69 -24.44 -9.79
N ALA A 534 -82.67 -25.64 -10.36
CA ALA A 534 -83.60 -26.71 -10.02
C ALA A 534 -83.47 -27.17 -8.56
N THR A 535 -82.25 -27.18 -8.01
CA THR A 535 -82.00 -27.49 -6.60
C THR A 535 -82.57 -26.41 -5.69
N LEU A 536 -82.42 -25.13 -6.05
CA LEU A 536 -83.01 -24.00 -5.34
C LEU A 536 -84.54 -24.02 -5.39
N GLN A 537 -85.13 -24.33 -6.55
CA GLN A 537 -86.58 -24.55 -6.68
C GLN A 537 -87.06 -25.72 -5.80
N LEU A 538 -86.27 -26.80 -5.70
CA LEU A 538 -86.56 -27.95 -4.84
C LEU A 538 -86.42 -27.61 -3.35
N GLU A 539 -85.48 -26.73 -2.96
CA GLU A 539 -85.40 -26.19 -1.60
C GLU A 539 -86.56 -25.25 -1.26
N LEU A 540 -86.98 -24.39 -2.20
CA LEU A 540 -88.17 -23.56 -2.03
C LEU A 540 -89.44 -24.43 -1.85
N ALA A 541 -89.59 -25.48 -2.68
CA ALA A 541 -90.68 -26.45 -2.53
C ALA A 541 -90.59 -27.21 -1.18
N ARG A 542 -89.39 -27.57 -0.71
CA ARG A 542 -89.20 -28.16 0.63
C ARG A 542 -89.58 -27.19 1.74
N GLN A 543 -89.24 -25.91 1.65
CA GLN A 543 -89.66 -24.89 2.61
C GLN A 543 -91.18 -24.69 2.60
N GLU A 544 -91.82 -24.77 1.43
CA GLU A 544 -93.27 -24.71 1.30
C GLU A 544 -93.96 -25.92 1.91
N VAL A 545 -93.44 -27.14 1.68
CA VAL A 545 -93.86 -28.36 2.39
C VAL A 545 -93.65 -28.23 3.90
N GLN A 546 -92.54 -27.63 4.35
CA GLN A 546 -92.27 -27.44 5.78
C GLN A 546 -93.20 -26.39 6.43
N LYS A 547 -93.64 -25.37 5.68
CA LYS A 547 -94.73 -24.46 6.08
C LYS A 547 -96.07 -25.19 6.16
N LEU A 548 -96.36 -26.09 5.22
CA LEU A 548 -97.58 -26.92 5.27
C LEU A 548 -97.57 -27.86 6.48
N ILE A 549 -96.43 -28.49 6.80
CA ILE A 549 -96.26 -29.29 8.03
C ILE A 549 -96.48 -28.43 9.28
N SER A 550 -95.86 -27.24 9.36
CA SER A 550 -96.08 -26.34 10.51
C SER A 550 -97.54 -25.87 10.66
N ASN A 551 -98.25 -25.66 9.53
CA ASN A 551 -99.69 -25.39 9.55
C ASN A 551 -100.51 -26.63 9.96
N GLN A 552 -100.10 -27.83 9.56
CA GLN A 552 -100.74 -29.09 9.97
C GLN A 552 -100.54 -29.33 11.48
N ASP A 553 -99.35 -29.03 12.03
CA ASP A 553 -99.09 -29.08 13.48
C ASP A 553 -99.92 -28.04 14.24
N LYS A 554 -100.09 -26.82 13.72
CA LYS A 554 -101.03 -25.84 14.29
C LYS A 554 -102.45 -26.37 14.30
N GLN A 555 -102.95 -26.87 13.17
CA GLN A 555 -104.27 -27.52 13.08
C GLN A 555 -104.39 -28.71 14.04
N ARG A 556 -103.31 -29.48 14.25
CA ARG A 556 -103.26 -30.58 15.22
C ARG A 556 -103.36 -30.07 16.66
N THR A 557 -102.67 -28.98 17.03
CA THR A 557 -102.81 -28.35 18.37
C THR A 557 -104.16 -27.64 18.57
N ASP A 558 -104.79 -27.15 17.51
CA ASP A 558 -106.15 -26.59 17.56
C ASP A 558 -107.19 -27.70 17.67
N ALA A 559 -106.98 -28.84 17.00
CA ALA A 559 -107.79 -30.05 17.17
C ALA A 559 -107.61 -30.68 18.56
N GLU A 560 -106.40 -30.70 19.12
CA GLU A 560 -106.14 -31.15 20.50
C GLU A 560 -106.80 -30.18 21.51
N ARG A 561 -106.78 -28.86 21.27
CA ARG A 561 -107.53 -27.89 22.08
C ARG A 561 -109.05 -28.11 21.97
N ALA A 562 -109.58 -28.32 20.77
CA ALA A 562 -110.99 -28.65 20.57
C ALA A 562 -111.36 -29.99 21.24
N HIS A 563 -110.47 -30.98 21.23
CA HIS A 563 -110.66 -32.25 21.93
C HIS A 563 -110.67 -32.04 23.45
N ILE A 564 -109.76 -31.24 24.02
CA ILE A 564 -109.78 -30.88 25.45
C ILE A 564 -111.06 -30.10 25.82
N GLU A 565 -111.59 -29.28 24.92
CA GLU A 565 -112.85 -28.59 25.12
C GLU A 565 -114.05 -29.55 25.05
N TYR A 566 -114.02 -30.53 24.15
CA TYR A 566 -114.98 -31.62 24.06
C TYR A 566 -114.95 -32.53 25.31
N GLU A 567 -113.77 -32.85 25.84
CA GLU A 567 -113.59 -33.56 27.13
C GLU A 567 -114.20 -32.75 28.28
N LYS A 568 -113.97 -31.44 28.34
CA LYS A 568 -114.60 -30.55 29.36
C LYS A 568 -116.12 -30.49 29.23
N ILE A 569 -116.67 -30.57 28.02
CA ILE A 569 -118.12 -30.66 27.77
C ILE A 569 -118.64 -32.03 28.19
N ARG A 570 -117.93 -33.12 27.88
CA ARG A 570 -118.28 -34.48 28.32
C ARG A 570 -118.30 -34.58 29.85
N ASP A 571 -117.27 -34.06 30.53
CA ASP A 571 -117.20 -34.05 32.00
C ASP A 571 -118.31 -33.20 32.65
N LYS A 572 -118.76 -32.11 31.99
CA LYS A 572 -119.96 -31.37 32.40
C LYS A 572 -121.24 -32.18 32.19
N HIS A 573 -121.35 -32.89 31.05
CA HIS A 573 -122.49 -33.73 30.74
C HIS A 573 -122.60 -34.94 31.68
N GLU A 574 -121.48 -35.56 32.04
CA GLU A 574 -121.42 -36.67 32.99
C GLU A 574 -121.73 -36.22 34.44
N LYS A 575 -121.38 -34.98 34.80
CA LYS A 575 -121.82 -34.35 36.06
C LYS A 575 -123.33 -34.07 36.05
N LEU A 576 -123.89 -33.59 34.94
CA LEU A 576 -125.34 -33.42 34.77
C LEU A 576 -126.09 -34.76 34.80
N ILE A 577 -125.53 -35.86 34.28
CA ILE A 577 -126.09 -37.21 34.43
C ILE A 577 -126.09 -37.64 35.90
N LYS A 578 -124.97 -37.45 36.61
CA LYS A 578 -124.86 -37.76 38.05
C LYS A 578 -125.75 -36.85 38.92
N GLU A 579 -126.13 -35.67 38.45
CA GLU A 579 -127.10 -34.77 39.10
C GLU A 579 -128.56 -35.18 38.79
N MET A 580 -128.86 -35.55 37.54
CA MET A 580 -130.15 -36.13 37.13
C MET A 580 -130.47 -37.44 37.86
N GLU A 581 -129.50 -38.32 38.09
CA GLU A 581 -129.73 -39.54 38.88
C GLU A 581 -129.82 -39.28 40.38
N ARG A 582 -129.17 -38.22 40.89
CA ARG A 582 -129.39 -37.74 42.27
C ARG A 582 -130.80 -37.20 42.48
N LEU A 583 -131.44 -36.70 41.41
CA LEU A 583 -132.85 -36.32 41.36
C LEU A 583 -133.80 -37.49 41.02
N ARG A 584 -133.29 -38.71 40.82
CA ARG A 584 -134.07 -39.92 40.51
C ARG A 584 -134.27 -40.87 41.70
N GLN A 585 -133.80 -40.46 42.88
CA GLN A 585 -134.09 -41.16 44.14
C GLN A 585 -135.41 -40.68 44.77
N ASN A 586 -136.40 -41.58 44.78
CA ASN A 586 -137.66 -41.57 45.56
C ASN A 586 -138.81 -40.60 45.17
N PRO A 587 -140.09 -41.01 45.38
CA PRO A 587 -140.61 -42.38 45.22
C PRO A 587 -142.04 -42.50 44.64
N GLY A 588 -142.28 -43.54 43.81
CA GLY A 588 -143.55 -44.30 43.78
C GLY A 588 -144.67 -43.92 42.79
N SER A 589 -145.25 -44.97 42.19
CA SER A 589 -146.65 -45.11 41.67
C SER A 589 -146.97 -44.98 40.15
N ALA A 590 -147.26 -46.14 39.55
CA ALA A 590 -148.41 -46.49 38.65
C ALA A 590 -148.51 -46.13 37.13
N VAL A 591 -149.16 -47.07 36.39
CA VAL A 591 -149.78 -47.02 35.01
C VAL A 591 -148.80 -47.05 33.79
N SER A 592 -148.77 -47.93 32.76
CA SER A 592 -149.71 -48.80 31.95
C SER A 592 -150.19 -48.15 30.61
N PRO A 593 -150.56 -48.83 29.48
CA PRO A 593 -150.10 -50.08 28.79
C PRO A 593 -149.97 -50.03 27.21
N GLY A 594 -149.44 -51.09 26.55
CA GLY A 594 -150.03 -51.65 25.29
C GLY A 594 -149.27 -51.67 23.92
N ALA A 595 -149.24 -52.85 23.26
CA ALA A 595 -148.96 -53.18 21.81
C ALA A 595 -147.52 -52.98 21.23
N LEU A 596 -146.86 -53.83 20.39
CA LEU A 596 -146.97 -55.19 19.74
C LEU A 596 -145.55 -55.51 19.10
N ALA A 597 -145.17 -56.66 18.50
CA ALA A 597 -145.30 -58.12 18.75
C ALA A 597 -144.44 -58.98 17.74
N ALA A 598 -144.08 -60.24 18.10
CA ALA A 598 -143.71 -61.40 17.22
C ALA A 598 -142.34 -61.39 16.45
N ALA A 599 -141.43 -62.40 16.49
CA ALA A 599 -141.42 -63.79 15.92
C ALA A 599 -140.73 -63.91 14.52
N SER A 600 -140.09 -65.00 14.04
CA SER A 600 -139.52 -66.25 14.62
C SER A 600 -138.83 -67.15 13.55
N VAL A 601 -137.78 -67.94 13.92
CA VAL A 601 -137.20 -69.13 13.20
C VAL A 601 -136.48 -68.90 11.83
N GLY A 602 -135.34 -69.58 11.59
CA GLY A 602 -134.96 -70.04 10.23
C GLY A 602 -133.50 -69.90 9.74
N MET A 603 -132.82 -71.05 9.58
CA MET A 603 -131.91 -71.48 8.49
C MET A 603 -130.98 -70.51 7.72
N GLY A 604 -129.71 -70.92 7.52
CA GLY A 604 -129.06 -70.86 6.19
C GLY A 604 -128.03 -69.76 5.87
N ASP A 605 -126.76 -70.15 5.89
CA ASP A 605 -125.73 -69.89 4.85
C ASP A 605 -125.23 -68.46 4.52
N LYS A 606 -125.89 -67.37 4.94
CA LYS A 606 -125.30 -66.01 4.81
C LYS A 606 -124.38 -65.61 5.97
N ASN A 607 -124.67 -66.06 7.19
CA ASN A 607 -123.81 -65.82 8.35
C ASN A 607 -122.44 -66.51 8.24
N GLU A 608 -122.33 -67.55 7.41
CA GLU A 608 -121.06 -68.19 7.03
C GLU A 608 -120.20 -67.23 6.19
N ILE A 609 -120.81 -66.55 5.21
CA ILE A 609 -120.14 -65.58 4.32
C ILE A 609 -119.69 -64.34 5.10
N GLU A 610 -120.52 -63.82 6.00
CA GLU A 610 -120.15 -62.68 6.87
C GLU A 610 -118.95 -63.04 7.76
N ARG A 611 -118.93 -64.26 8.33
CA ARG A 611 -117.81 -64.76 9.14
C ARG A 611 -116.56 -65.09 8.33
N LEU A 612 -116.71 -65.53 7.09
CA LEU A 612 -115.59 -65.74 6.16
C LEU A 612 -115.01 -64.40 5.67
N ARG A 613 -115.84 -63.37 5.49
CA ARG A 613 -115.39 -61.99 5.24
C ARG A 613 -114.66 -61.42 6.44
N ASP A 614 -115.23 -61.51 7.64
CA ASP A 614 -114.60 -61.01 8.87
C ASP A 614 -113.30 -61.78 9.22
N ARG A 615 -113.21 -63.08 8.89
CA ARG A 615 -111.95 -63.84 8.95
C ARG A 615 -110.95 -63.47 7.85
N LEU A 616 -111.42 -63.22 6.62
CA LEU A 616 -110.55 -62.77 5.53
C LEU A 616 -110.00 -61.37 5.80
N GLU A 617 -110.81 -60.45 6.34
CA GLU A 617 -110.40 -59.10 6.68
C GLU A 617 -109.44 -59.08 7.88
N LYS A 618 -109.65 -59.94 8.89
CA LYS A 618 -108.66 -60.17 9.96
C LYS A 618 -107.40 -60.86 9.46
N ALA A 619 -107.48 -61.75 8.48
CA ALA A 619 -106.32 -62.36 7.83
C ALA A 619 -105.54 -61.35 6.96
N LEU A 620 -106.23 -60.42 6.29
CA LEU A 620 -105.62 -59.33 5.54
C LEU A 620 -104.98 -58.29 6.47
N GLN A 621 -105.66 -57.86 7.54
CA GLN A 621 -105.04 -56.98 8.55
C GLN A 621 -103.85 -57.64 9.25
N SER A 622 -103.92 -58.95 9.52
CA SER A 622 -102.77 -59.73 10.03
C SER A 622 -101.63 -59.77 9.01
N ARG A 623 -101.93 -60.10 7.74
CA ARG A 623 -100.94 -60.09 6.65
C ARG A 623 -100.29 -58.72 6.51
N ASP A 624 -101.06 -57.65 6.40
CA ASP A 624 -100.58 -56.29 6.20
C ASP A 624 -99.77 -55.80 7.40
N SER A 625 -100.14 -56.21 8.62
CA SER A 625 -99.32 -56.02 9.83
C SER A 625 -97.98 -56.78 9.71
N THR A 626 -97.99 -58.06 9.32
CA THR A 626 -96.75 -58.84 9.13
C THR A 626 -95.91 -58.37 7.95
N GLU A 627 -96.51 -57.76 6.92
CA GLU A 627 -95.83 -57.21 5.75
C GLU A 627 -95.20 -55.85 6.07
N MET A 628 -95.87 -55.02 6.88
CA MET A 628 -95.29 -53.83 7.50
C MET A 628 -94.17 -54.16 8.50
N GLU A 629 -94.31 -55.23 9.27
CA GLU A 629 -93.31 -55.69 10.24
C GLU A 629 -92.11 -56.33 9.52
N ALA A 630 -92.33 -57.13 8.46
CA ALA A 630 -91.30 -57.60 7.56
C ALA A 630 -90.60 -56.45 6.82
N GLY A 631 -91.32 -55.41 6.41
CA GLY A 631 -90.75 -54.19 5.83
C GLY A 631 -89.92 -53.36 6.81
N ARG A 632 -90.29 -53.37 8.10
CA ARG A 632 -89.48 -52.82 9.20
C ARG A 632 -88.21 -53.64 9.41
N LEU A 633 -88.36 -54.96 9.56
CA LEU A 633 -87.24 -55.89 9.75
C LEU A 633 -86.30 -55.89 8.54
N ALA A 634 -86.79 -55.70 7.32
CA ALA A 634 -85.95 -55.53 6.13
C ALA A 634 -85.14 -54.23 6.19
N LYS A 635 -85.72 -53.11 6.62
CA LYS A 635 -85.01 -51.83 6.81
C LYS A 635 -84.05 -51.86 8.02
N GLU A 636 -84.37 -52.63 9.05
CA GLU A 636 -83.46 -52.87 10.19
C GLU A 636 -82.32 -53.81 9.81
N LEU A 637 -82.57 -54.82 8.97
CA LEU A 637 -81.55 -55.70 8.38
C LEU A 637 -80.64 -54.91 7.42
N GLU A 638 -81.20 -54.06 6.56
CA GLU A 638 -80.44 -53.17 5.67
C GLU A 638 -79.58 -52.18 6.47
N LYS A 639 -80.13 -51.58 7.54
CA LYS A 639 -79.34 -50.76 8.48
C LYS A 639 -78.28 -51.57 9.22
N ALA A 640 -78.57 -52.80 9.64
CA ALA A 640 -77.61 -53.66 10.32
C ALA A 640 -76.48 -54.10 9.38
N GLN A 641 -76.79 -54.41 8.12
CA GLN A 641 -75.81 -54.69 7.07
C GLN A 641 -74.95 -53.46 6.75
N LEU A 642 -75.55 -52.27 6.70
CA LEU A 642 -74.83 -51.01 6.44
C LEU A 642 -73.98 -50.58 7.65
N HIS A 643 -74.41 -50.88 8.88
CA HIS A 643 -73.58 -50.76 10.08
C HIS A 643 -72.44 -51.79 10.12
N LEU A 644 -72.69 -53.04 9.73
CA LEU A 644 -71.68 -54.09 9.64
C LEU A 644 -70.62 -53.75 8.57
N ALA A 645 -71.05 -53.26 7.40
CA ALA A 645 -70.17 -52.78 6.34
C ALA A 645 -69.31 -51.60 6.81
N LYS A 646 -69.91 -50.59 7.46
CA LYS A 646 -69.14 -49.47 8.06
C LYS A 646 -68.20 -49.92 9.18
N GLN A 647 -68.58 -50.96 9.94
CA GLN A 647 -67.71 -51.53 10.96
C GLN A 647 -66.54 -52.30 10.33
N GLN A 648 -66.78 -53.03 9.23
CA GLN A 648 -65.74 -53.66 8.42
C GLN A 648 -64.81 -52.61 7.81
N GLU A 649 -65.32 -51.57 7.15
CA GLU A 649 -64.52 -50.43 6.65
C GLU A 649 -63.69 -49.77 7.75
N ALA A 650 -64.25 -49.57 8.95
CA ALA A 650 -63.52 -49.04 10.10
C ALA A 650 -62.42 -50.00 10.61
N TYR A 651 -62.67 -51.31 10.62
CA TYR A 651 -61.65 -52.32 10.95
C TYR A 651 -60.56 -52.39 9.88
N GLU A 652 -60.92 -52.34 8.59
CA GLU A 652 -59.97 -52.30 7.47
C GLU A 652 -59.10 -51.04 7.54
N ALA A 653 -59.69 -49.87 7.80
CA ALA A 653 -58.97 -48.61 7.97
C ALA A 653 -58.03 -48.64 9.17
N THR A 654 -58.52 -49.09 10.34
CA THR A 654 -57.69 -49.24 11.56
C THR A 654 -56.55 -50.24 11.34
N ARG A 655 -56.80 -51.32 10.60
CA ARG A 655 -55.80 -52.32 10.23
C ARG A 655 -54.76 -51.74 9.26
N ILE A 656 -55.17 -50.97 8.25
CA ILE A 656 -54.26 -50.28 7.33
C ILE A 656 -53.41 -49.25 8.08
N GLU A 657 -53.97 -48.51 9.04
CA GLU A 657 -53.21 -47.62 9.92
C GLU A 657 -52.22 -48.40 10.80
N PHE A 658 -52.60 -49.58 11.31
CA PHE A 658 -51.70 -50.42 12.10
C PHE A 658 -50.58 -51.06 11.26
N GLU A 659 -50.88 -51.55 10.06
CA GLU A 659 -49.89 -52.04 9.08
C GLU A 659 -48.94 -50.90 8.64
N ARG A 660 -49.47 -49.68 8.47
CA ARG A 660 -48.68 -48.48 8.15
C ARG A 660 -47.80 -48.03 9.30
N MET A 661 -48.32 -47.95 10.53
CA MET A 661 -47.54 -47.64 11.73
C MET A 661 -46.48 -48.71 12.01
N SER A 662 -46.79 -49.99 11.78
CA SER A 662 -45.81 -51.09 11.86
C SER A 662 -44.71 -50.92 10.81
N ALA A 663 -45.05 -50.60 9.56
CA ALA A 663 -44.06 -50.32 8.51
C ALA A 663 -43.26 -49.03 8.76
N GLU A 664 -43.83 -48.02 9.41
CA GLU A 664 -43.11 -46.81 9.84
C GLU A 664 -42.19 -47.11 11.04
N LEU A 665 -42.63 -47.93 12.01
CA LEU A 665 -41.80 -48.40 13.13
C LEU A 665 -40.60 -49.21 12.64
N THR A 666 -40.79 -50.15 11.70
CA THR A 666 -39.71 -50.91 11.08
C THR A 666 -38.73 -49.99 10.33
N ARG A 667 -39.22 -48.98 9.58
CA ARG A 667 -38.35 -47.99 8.93
C ARG A 667 -37.60 -47.09 9.93
N VAL A 668 -38.20 -46.79 11.09
CA VAL A 668 -37.53 -46.05 12.16
C VAL A 668 -36.47 -46.92 12.83
N LEU A 669 -36.73 -48.21 13.04
CA LEU A 669 -35.73 -49.17 13.54
C LEU A 669 -34.58 -49.36 12.55
N GLU A 670 -34.85 -49.56 11.25
CA GLU A 670 -33.81 -49.62 10.21
C GLU A 670 -32.98 -48.31 10.11
N ARG A 671 -33.61 -47.15 10.31
CA ARG A 671 -32.92 -45.86 10.36
C ARG A 671 -32.10 -45.69 11.64
N LEU A 672 -32.58 -46.19 12.78
CA LEU A 672 -31.86 -46.17 14.04
C LEU A 672 -30.64 -47.11 13.95
N GLU A 673 -30.82 -48.32 13.44
CA GLU A 673 -29.76 -49.31 13.26
C GLU A 673 -28.71 -48.86 12.23
N LYS A 674 -29.14 -48.21 11.13
CA LYS A 674 -28.21 -47.51 10.22
C LYS A 674 -27.52 -46.33 10.89
N SER A 675 -28.22 -45.51 11.67
CA SER A 675 -27.62 -44.38 12.37
C SER A 675 -26.63 -44.84 13.45
N GLU A 676 -26.89 -45.96 14.13
CA GLU A 676 -25.97 -46.58 15.09
C GLU A 676 -24.77 -47.23 14.38
N ALA A 677 -24.96 -47.90 13.24
CA ALA A 677 -23.85 -48.40 12.41
C ALA A 677 -22.99 -47.27 11.83
N GLU A 678 -23.61 -46.18 11.36
CA GLU A 678 -22.92 -44.96 10.92
C GLU A 678 -22.19 -44.28 12.08
N LYS A 679 -22.78 -44.27 13.29
CA LYS A 679 -22.16 -43.69 14.50
C LYS A 679 -21.02 -44.55 15.04
N GLU A 680 -21.09 -45.87 14.88
CA GLU A 680 -20.02 -46.80 15.30
C GLU A 680 -18.87 -46.81 14.26
N THR A 681 -19.16 -46.72 12.97
CA THR A 681 -18.15 -46.51 11.92
C THR A 681 -17.53 -45.10 12.01
N LEU A 682 -18.31 -44.06 12.32
CA LEU A 682 -17.79 -42.74 12.67
C LEU A 682 -16.93 -42.80 13.94
N ARG A 683 -17.29 -43.54 14.99
CA ARG A 683 -16.43 -43.72 16.18
C ARG A 683 -15.12 -44.45 15.87
N GLN A 684 -15.14 -45.44 14.99
CA GLN A 684 -13.90 -46.11 14.55
C GLN A 684 -13.05 -45.18 13.66
N SER A 685 -13.69 -44.44 12.75
CA SER A 685 -13.06 -43.40 11.93
C SER A 685 -12.45 -42.30 12.81
N THR A 686 -13.19 -41.74 13.77
CA THR A 686 -12.73 -40.74 14.72
C THR A 686 -11.62 -41.29 15.61
N LYS A 687 -11.68 -42.53 16.10
CA LYS A 687 -10.56 -43.12 16.85
C LYS A 687 -9.29 -43.30 16.01
N ILE A 688 -9.41 -43.65 14.73
CA ILE A 688 -8.27 -43.73 13.81
C ILE A 688 -7.73 -42.32 13.51
N TYR A 689 -8.62 -41.35 13.30
CA TYR A 689 -8.26 -39.96 13.03
C TYR A 689 -7.64 -39.28 14.26
N GLU A 690 -8.19 -39.46 15.45
CA GLU A 690 -7.63 -38.99 16.73
C GLU A 690 -6.26 -39.64 16.98
N LYS A 691 -6.09 -40.94 16.74
CA LYS A 691 -4.79 -41.62 16.93
C LYS A 691 -3.74 -41.12 15.94
N HIS A 692 -4.12 -40.86 14.69
CA HIS A 692 -3.22 -40.31 13.66
C HIS A 692 -2.92 -38.82 13.92
N HIS A 693 -3.92 -38.02 14.30
CA HIS A 693 -3.78 -36.59 14.58
C HIS A 693 -3.05 -36.34 15.90
N GLN A 694 -3.21 -37.19 16.92
CA GLN A 694 -2.39 -37.16 18.13
C GLN A 694 -0.96 -37.63 17.87
N GLN A 695 -0.68 -38.60 16.99
CA GLN A 695 0.72 -38.91 16.63
C GLN A 695 1.39 -37.77 15.85
N HIS A 696 0.71 -37.15 14.89
CA HIS A 696 1.29 -36.01 14.16
C HIS A 696 1.40 -34.75 15.02
N ALA A 697 0.41 -34.44 15.86
CA ALA A 697 0.48 -33.33 16.81
C ALA A 697 1.54 -33.61 17.90
N SER A 698 1.64 -34.82 18.44
CA SER A 698 2.68 -35.19 19.42
C SER A 698 4.06 -35.06 18.81
N ASN A 699 4.32 -35.58 17.60
CA ASN A 699 5.63 -35.45 16.96
C ASN A 699 5.99 -33.98 16.64
N HIS A 700 5.01 -33.14 16.28
CA HIS A 700 5.27 -31.73 15.98
C HIS A 700 5.40 -30.88 17.25
N ILE A 701 4.68 -31.22 18.32
CA ILE A 701 4.83 -30.63 19.66
C ILE A 701 6.15 -31.10 20.28
N GLU A 702 6.53 -32.38 20.20
CA GLU A 702 7.84 -32.87 20.66
C GLU A 702 9.00 -32.25 19.88
N HIS A 703 8.87 -32.04 18.56
CA HIS A 703 9.90 -31.34 17.79
C HIS A 703 9.99 -29.85 18.16
N ASN A 704 8.86 -29.17 18.35
CA ASN A 704 8.84 -27.78 18.80
C ASN A 704 9.25 -27.64 20.29
N VAL A 705 8.98 -28.62 21.15
CA VAL A 705 9.43 -28.67 22.54
C VAL A 705 10.92 -28.98 22.58
N MET A 706 11.45 -29.94 21.81
CA MET A 706 12.90 -30.14 21.66
C MET A 706 13.60 -28.88 21.15
N LYS A 707 13.00 -28.17 20.18
CA LYS A 707 13.54 -26.91 19.69
C LYS A 707 13.51 -25.83 20.76
N MET A 708 12.37 -25.62 21.44
CA MET A 708 12.25 -24.67 22.54
C MET A 708 13.13 -25.04 23.73
N GLU A 709 13.38 -26.32 24.01
CA GLU A 709 14.32 -26.80 25.02
C GLU A 709 15.78 -26.60 24.61
N ALA A 710 16.10 -26.72 23.32
CA ALA A 710 17.42 -26.38 22.77
C ALA A 710 17.66 -24.87 22.82
N ASP A 711 16.69 -24.06 22.38
CA ASP A 711 16.72 -22.60 22.43
C ASP A 711 16.79 -22.11 23.89
N ASN A 712 16.06 -22.73 24.82
CA ASN A 712 16.11 -22.40 26.25
C ASN A 712 17.41 -22.88 26.91
N LYS A 713 18.00 -24.01 26.49
CA LYS A 713 19.37 -24.40 26.88
C LYS A 713 20.43 -23.43 26.34
N GLN A 714 20.25 -22.92 25.11
CA GLN A 714 21.13 -21.90 24.54
C GLN A 714 21.01 -20.59 25.32
N LEU A 715 19.78 -20.11 25.59
CA LEU A 715 19.55 -18.91 26.41
C LEU A 715 20.05 -19.08 27.86
N MET A 716 19.98 -20.28 28.44
CA MET A 716 20.60 -20.58 29.73
C MET A 716 22.14 -20.51 29.63
N ALA A 717 22.74 -21.04 28.56
CA ALA A 717 24.20 -20.97 28.36
C ALA A 717 24.69 -19.54 28.08
N GLU A 718 23.92 -18.74 27.33
CA GLU A 718 24.18 -17.31 27.09
C GLU A 718 24.01 -16.49 28.38
N ARG A 719 22.98 -16.79 29.19
CA ARG A 719 22.83 -16.26 30.55
C ARG A 719 24.03 -16.63 31.41
N ASP A 720 24.47 -17.88 31.40
CA ASP A 720 25.56 -18.33 32.26
C ASP A 720 26.93 -17.77 31.79
N GLN A 721 27.09 -17.49 30.49
CA GLN A 721 28.20 -16.68 29.98
C GLN A 721 28.11 -15.22 30.42
N LEU A 722 26.92 -14.59 30.39
CA LEU A 722 26.72 -13.23 30.89
C LEU A 722 26.94 -13.14 32.41
N VAL A 723 26.51 -14.14 33.18
CA VAL A 723 26.79 -14.27 34.61
C VAL A 723 28.30 -14.42 34.83
N MET A 724 29.00 -15.31 34.12
CA MET A 724 30.47 -15.39 34.21
C MET A 724 31.19 -14.11 33.78
N GLN A 725 30.65 -13.34 32.84
CA GLN A 725 31.20 -12.02 32.47
C GLN A 725 30.95 -10.98 33.57
N LEU A 726 29.77 -11.00 34.18
CA LEU A 726 29.42 -10.14 35.31
C LEU A 726 30.26 -10.49 36.55
N GLU A 727 30.40 -11.77 36.89
CA GLU A 727 31.29 -12.27 37.95
C GLU A 727 32.74 -11.84 37.69
N LYS A 728 33.27 -12.01 36.47
CA LYS A 728 34.61 -11.49 36.11
C LYS A 728 34.72 -9.97 36.21
N SER A 729 33.67 -9.23 35.88
CA SER A 729 33.64 -7.76 36.05
C SER A 729 33.57 -7.35 37.52
N GLN A 730 32.90 -8.16 38.35
CA GLN A 730 32.78 -7.99 39.79
C GLN A 730 34.08 -8.38 40.51
N ASP A 731 34.78 -9.41 40.06
CA ASP A 731 36.13 -9.77 40.49
C ASP A 731 37.15 -8.68 40.13
N MET A 732 37.06 -8.10 38.92
CA MET A 732 37.89 -6.93 38.56
C MET A 732 37.55 -5.69 39.39
N LEU A 733 36.28 -5.46 39.72
CA LEU A 733 35.89 -4.40 40.66
C LEU A 733 36.39 -4.66 42.07
N MET A 734 36.36 -5.92 42.52
CA MET A 734 36.92 -6.33 43.80
C MET A 734 38.45 -6.23 43.83
N SER A 735 39.15 -6.53 42.73
CA SER A 735 40.60 -6.32 42.64
C SER A 735 40.95 -4.83 42.61
N PHE A 736 40.22 -4.00 41.87
CA PHE A 736 40.39 -2.54 41.92
C PHE A 736 40.06 -1.97 43.31
N GLN A 737 39.05 -2.47 44.01
CA GLN A 737 38.75 -2.07 45.38
C GLN A 737 39.84 -2.53 46.37
N GLN A 738 40.44 -3.71 46.17
CA GLN A 738 41.58 -4.17 46.96
C GLN A 738 42.85 -3.36 46.68
N GLU A 739 43.13 -3.01 45.42
CA GLU A 739 44.23 -2.13 45.04
C GLU A 739 44.03 -0.70 45.58
N LEU A 740 42.81 -0.17 45.51
CA LEU A 740 42.45 1.12 46.10
C LEU A 740 42.65 1.09 47.63
N ASN A 741 42.11 0.08 48.31
CA ASN A 741 42.27 -0.09 49.75
C ASN A 741 43.75 -0.29 50.13
N ALA A 742 44.54 -1.01 49.32
CA ALA A 742 45.98 -1.17 49.55
C ALA A 742 46.77 0.12 49.34
N ALA A 743 46.40 0.93 48.33
CA ALA A 743 46.97 2.24 48.10
C ALA A 743 46.59 3.24 49.21
N GLU A 744 45.34 3.21 49.70
CA GLU A 744 44.89 3.97 50.87
C GLU A 744 45.62 3.53 52.15
N LEU A 745 45.86 2.22 52.32
CA LEU A 745 46.55 1.69 53.50
C LEU A 745 48.05 1.98 53.46
N GLU A 746 48.70 1.97 52.30
CA GLU A 746 50.08 2.46 52.16
C GLU A 746 50.15 4.00 52.29
N LEU A 747 49.14 4.76 51.84
CA LEU A 747 49.04 6.20 52.08
C LEU A 747 48.84 6.51 53.57
N GLN A 748 48.04 5.71 54.29
CA GLN A 748 47.93 5.77 55.75
C GLN A 748 49.25 5.38 56.41
N ARG A 749 49.96 4.34 55.93
CA ARG A 749 51.29 3.94 56.42
C ARG A 749 52.30 5.07 56.25
N GLN A 750 52.33 5.73 55.09
CA GLN A 750 53.14 6.93 54.80
C GLN A 750 52.76 8.12 55.70
N CYS A 751 51.47 8.30 56.01
CA CYS A 751 50.99 9.34 56.93
C CYS A 751 51.36 9.03 58.38
N GLU A 752 51.25 7.78 58.83
CA GLU A 752 51.65 7.33 60.17
C GLU A 752 53.16 7.30 60.35
N GLU A 753 53.93 6.99 59.31
CA GLU A 753 55.39 7.08 59.27
C GLU A 753 55.83 8.55 59.37
N ASN A 754 55.19 9.46 58.61
CA ASN A 754 55.33 10.92 58.81
C ASN A 754 54.90 11.40 60.21
N ARG A 755 53.87 10.77 60.81
CA ARG A 755 53.36 11.13 62.15
C ARG A 755 54.28 10.60 63.26
N ARG A 756 54.89 9.42 63.09
CA ARG A 756 55.95 8.87 63.96
C ARG A 756 57.22 9.70 63.89
N LEU A 757 57.64 10.11 62.69
CA LEU A 757 58.78 11.01 62.51
C LEU A 757 58.55 12.41 63.09
N LYS A 758 57.29 12.85 63.23
CA LYS A 758 56.93 14.11 63.92
C LYS A 758 56.72 13.99 65.43
N ASN A 759 56.38 12.80 65.95
CA ASN A 759 55.96 12.61 67.35
C ASN A 759 56.79 11.55 68.10
N SER A 760 58.12 11.65 68.06
CA SER A 760 58.99 10.98 69.05
C SER A 760 59.43 12.00 70.10
N PRO A 761 58.97 11.90 71.37
CA PRO A 761 59.32 12.84 72.42
C PRO A 761 60.46 12.31 73.31
N GLN A 762 61.44 13.15 73.61
CA GLN A 762 62.16 13.09 74.88
C GLN A 762 62.83 14.44 75.16
N GLY A 763 62.46 15.06 76.27
CA GLY A 763 63.10 16.28 76.76
C GLY A 763 63.92 16.00 78.02
N ALA A 764 64.94 16.85 78.22
CA ALA A 764 65.50 17.24 79.52
C ALA A 764 66.25 16.16 80.36
N HIS A 765 67.37 16.44 81.04
CA HIS A 765 68.10 17.70 81.28
C HIS A 765 69.59 17.46 81.66
N ALA A 766 70.39 18.55 81.57
CA ALA A 766 71.59 18.87 82.37
C ALA A 766 72.99 18.27 82.07
N GLN A 767 73.88 19.18 81.64
CA GLN A 767 75.36 19.25 81.83
C GLN A 767 76.23 18.19 81.10
N ALA A 768 77.37 18.52 80.48
CA ALA A 768 78.38 19.50 80.90
C ALA A 768 78.93 20.44 79.79
N GLN A 769 80.03 21.15 80.13
CA GLN A 769 80.67 22.29 79.46
C GLN A 769 81.22 22.06 78.02
N PRO A 770 81.55 23.13 77.27
CA PRO A 770 81.40 23.16 75.80
C PRO A 770 82.60 22.59 75.04
N ASN A 771 82.36 22.12 73.80
CA ASN A 771 83.44 21.85 72.86
C ASN A 771 83.07 22.12 71.39
N SER A 772 84.04 22.62 70.61
CA SER A 772 83.82 23.42 69.39
C SER A 772 83.43 22.64 68.11
N GLN A 773 83.08 21.35 68.20
CA GLN A 773 82.85 20.50 67.02
C GLN A 773 81.42 20.59 66.44
N GLU A 774 80.39 20.75 67.27
CA GLU A 774 78.99 20.57 66.85
C GLU A 774 78.50 21.68 65.90
N ILE A 775 78.97 22.92 66.09
CA ILE A 775 78.64 24.08 65.23
C ILE A 775 79.12 23.86 63.77
N GLN A 776 80.19 23.09 63.55
CA GLN A 776 80.63 22.72 62.19
C GLN A 776 79.72 21.66 61.56
N ASN A 777 79.22 20.71 62.35
CA ASN A 777 78.31 19.68 61.84
C ASN A 777 76.94 20.28 61.46
N TYR A 778 76.38 21.18 62.29
CA TYR A 778 75.14 21.89 61.92
C TYR A 778 75.30 22.76 60.67
N LYS A 779 76.48 23.36 60.42
CA LYS A 779 76.74 24.10 59.17
C LYS A 779 76.78 23.19 57.93
N LYS A 780 77.31 21.97 58.04
CA LYS A 780 77.27 20.98 56.95
C LYS A 780 75.86 20.47 56.69
N GLU A 781 75.07 20.24 57.73
CA GLU A 781 73.69 19.76 57.59
C GLU A 781 72.77 20.83 57.00
N ILE A 782 72.93 22.10 57.39
CA ILE A 782 72.20 23.24 56.77
C ILE A 782 72.57 23.40 55.29
N ALA A 783 73.81 23.12 54.88
CA ALA A 783 74.20 23.13 53.47
C ALA A 783 73.53 21.98 52.69
N ARG A 784 73.47 20.77 53.27
CA ARG A 784 72.81 19.60 52.67
C ARG A 784 71.30 19.80 52.53
N LEU A 785 70.65 20.36 53.54
CA LEU A 785 69.21 20.67 53.50
C LEU A 785 68.89 21.80 52.51
N LYS A 786 69.78 22.78 52.31
CA LYS A 786 69.63 23.77 51.22
C LYS A 786 69.72 23.15 49.83
N GLN A 787 70.60 22.16 49.63
CA GLN A 787 70.69 21.45 48.35
C GLN A 787 69.40 20.66 48.06
N MET A 788 68.88 19.90 49.04
CA MET A 788 67.59 19.20 48.90
C MET A 788 66.40 20.15 48.67
N LEU A 789 66.39 21.34 49.28
CA LEU A 789 65.34 22.34 49.06
C LEU A 789 65.38 22.92 47.64
N GLN A 790 66.58 23.04 47.05
CA GLN A 790 66.76 23.48 45.67
C GLN A 790 66.34 22.40 44.65
N GLU A 791 66.59 21.12 44.96
CA GLU A 791 66.17 19.98 44.13
C GLU A 791 64.65 19.70 44.21
N THR A 792 64.01 19.96 45.36
CA THR A 792 62.54 19.89 45.48
C THR A 792 61.82 21.09 44.88
N GLY A 793 62.41 22.29 44.97
CA GLY A 793 61.95 23.47 44.21
C GLY A 793 61.94 23.22 42.70
N ALA A 794 62.98 22.60 42.15
CA ALA A 794 63.07 22.28 40.72
C ALA A 794 61.99 21.29 40.23
N ARG A 795 61.51 20.36 41.08
CA ARG A 795 60.36 19.50 40.75
C ARG A 795 59.03 20.28 40.80
N GLY A 796 58.82 21.06 41.86
CA GLY A 796 57.63 21.90 41.98
C GLY A 796 57.49 22.91 40.84
N ASP A 797 58.59 23.56 40.43
CA ASP A 797 58.62 24.45 39.27
C ASP A 797 58.42 23.69 37.95
N SER A 798 58.95 22.46 37.79
CA SER A 798 58.70 21.65 36.59
C SER A 798 57.23 21.23 36.47
N GLU A 799 56.57 20.91 37.58
CA GLU A 799 55.14 20.57 37.60
C GLU A 799 54.27 21.82 37.42
N LEU A 800 54.60 22.94 38.08
CA LEU A 800 53.94 24.23 37.86
C LEU A 800 54.13 24.75 36.44
N GLU A 801 55.25 24.46 35.78
CA GLU A 801 55.51 24.82 34.39
C GLU A 801 54.82 23.88 33.39
N GLN A 802 54.62 22.60 33.76
CA GLN A 802 53.70 21.72 33.02
C GLN A 802 52.25 22.19 33.15
N TRP A 803 51.77 22.50 34.35
CA TRP A 803 50.43 23.05 34.56
C TRP A 803 50.26 24.42 33.91
N ARG A 804 51.27 25.31 33.95
CA ARG A 804 51.28 26.54 33.15
C ARG A 804 51.20 26.24 31.66
N LYS A 805 51.94 25.27 31.13
CA LYS A 805 51.83 24.89 29.70
C LYS A 805 50.48 24.31 29.32
N VAL A 806 49.83 23.53 30.19
CA VAL A 806 48.48 23.00 29.96
C VAL A 806 47.45 24.14 30.01
N VAL A 807 47.55 25.03 30.99
CA VAL A 807 46.68 26.22 31.08
C VAL A 807 46.93 27.19 29.91
N GLU A 808 48.17 27.40 29.49
CA GLU A 808 48.52 28.23 28.34
C GLU A 808 48.10 27.55 27.01
N GLN A 809 48.11 26.21 26.92
CA GLN A 809 47.54 25.49 25.78
C GLN A 809 46.02 25.62 25.71
N GLU A 810 45.29 25.39 26.81
CA GLU A 810 43.84 25.57 26.82
C GLU A 810 43.43 27.04 26.69
N LYS A 811 44.23 27.97 27.20
CA LYS A 811 44.05 29.40 26.93
C LYS A 811 44.30 29.74 25.47
N ASN A 812 45.36 29.23 24.83
CA ASN A 812 45.56 29.41 23.39
C ASN A 812 44.45 28.73 22.57
N ARG A 813 43.86 27.64 23.06
CA ARG A 813 42.72 26.96 22.43
C ARG A 813 41.43 27.76 22.59
N ALA A 814 41.23 28.39 23.75
CA ALA A 814 40.16 29.35 24.01
C ALA A 814 40.34 30.62 23.16
N ASP A 815 41.53 31.23 23.11
CA ASP A 815 41.87 32.38 22.29
C ASP A 815 41.72 32.09 20.78
N GLN A 816 41.97 30.84 20.34
CA GLN A 816 41.71 30.40 18.97
C GLN A 816 40.21 30.18 18.71
N ALA A 817 39.47 29.62 19.66
CA ALA A 817 38.01 29.51 19.58
C ALA A 817 37.34 30.90 19.62
N GLU A 818 37.84 31.84 20.40
CA GLU A 818 37.39 33.22 20.46
C GLU A 818 37.77 33.98 19.20
N LYS A 819 38.98 33.81 18.65
CA LYS A 819 39.33 34.35 17.32
C LYS A 819 38.46 33.76 16.22
N ALA A 820 38.16 32.47 16.24
CA ALA A 820 37.25 31.84 15.29
C ALA A 820 35.80 32.34 15.46
N ALA A 821 35.35 32.57 16.70
CA ALA A 821 34.05 33.16 17.01
C ALA A 821 33.97 34.64 16.58
N ILE A 822 35.02 35.43 16.81
CA ILE A 822 35.17 36.82 16.35
C ILE A 822 35.28 36.86 14.83
N GLU A 823 35.94 35.89 14.17
CA GLU A 823 36.00 35.83 12.71
C GLU A 823 34.66 35.38 12.11
N LEU A 824 33.94 34.46 12.76
CA LEU A 824 32.55 34.14 12.41
C LEU A 824 31.63 35.35 12.62
N GLN A 825 31.80 36.10 13.72
CA GLN A 825 31.04 37.31 14.01
C GLN A 825 31.39 38.45 13.06
N LYS A 826 32.66 38.58 12.64
CA LYS A 826 33.10 39.48 11.57
C LYS A 826 32.59 39.04 10.21
N ARG A 827 32.54 37.74 9.88
CA ARG A 827 31.87 37.22 8.67
C ARG A 827 30.37 37.45 8.73
N MET A 828 29.75 37.40 9.91
CA MET A 828 28.33 37.69 10.11
C MET A 828 28.05 39.19 9.99
N GLN A 829 28.90 40.06 10.56
CA GLN A 829 28.83 41.51 10.40
C GLN A 829 29.15 41.93 8.96
N LEU A 830 30.14 41.33 8.30
CA LEU A 830 30.42 41.53 6.88
C LEU A 830 29.26 41.06 6.02
N LYS A 831 28.61 39.92 6.32
CA LYS A 831 27.35 39.52 5.66
C LYS A 831 26.22 40.50 5.94
N LYS A 832 26.11 41.04 7.16
CA LYS A 832 25.06 42.02 7.54
C LYS A 832 25.29 43.39 6.87
N ILE A 833 26.55 43.80 6.72
CA ILE A 833 26.98 44.97 5.94
C ILE A 833 26.77 44.69 4.46
N PHE A 834 27.11 43.50 3.93
CA PHE A 834 26.80 43.11 2.55
C PHE A 834 25.30 43.19 2.27
N ILE A 835 24.46 42.65 3.14
CA ILE A 835 23.00 42.72 3.01
C ILE A 835 22.52 44.18 3.08
N SER A 836 23.06 44.99 4.00
CA SER A 836 22.74 46.42 4.08
C SER A 836 23.20 47.21 2.84
N TYR A 837 24.33 46.84 2.25
CA TYR A 837 24.94 47.49 1.09
C TYR A 837 24.20 47.09 -0.21
N TYR A 838 23.82 45.82 -0.33
CA TYR A 838 22.94 45.32 -1.40
C TYR A 838 21.57 45.99 -1.39
N VAL A 839 20.95 46.19 -0.22
CA VAL A 839 19.67 46.91 -0.10
C VAL A 839 19.79 48.40 -0.42
N THR A 840 20.99 48.98 -0.36
CA THR A 840 21.21 50.41 -0.67
C THR A 840 21.64 50.63 -2.13
N ILE A 841 22.34 49.67 -2.76
CA ILE A 841 22.75 49.74 -4.16
C ILE A 841 21.63 49.35 -5.14
N THR A 842 20.65 48.54 -4.74
CA THR A 842 19.49 48.18 -5.59
C THR A 842 18.53 49.33 -5.89
N LEU A 843 18.87 50.59 -5.53
CA LEU A 843 18.11 51.79 -5.90
C LEU A 843 18.77 52.65 -7.01
N ILE A 844 20.02 52.38 -7.43
CA ILE A 844 20.71 53.18 -8.47
C ILE A 844 21.50 52.29 -9.45
N ASP A 845 20.86 52.04 -10.59
CA ASP A 845 21.40 51.85 -11.95
C ASP A 845 22.42 50.75 -12.32
N LEU A 846 21.84 49.75 -13.01
CA LEU A 846 22.23 49.19 -14.32
C LEU A 846 23.31 48.10 -14.44
N ILE A 847 23.02 47.16 -15.35
CA ILE A 847 23.82 45.98 -15.80
C ILE A 847 23.74 44.76 -14.86
N THR A 848 22.83 43.81 -15.18
CA THR A 848 22.94 42.32 -15.01
C THR A 848 21.59 41.58 -15.22
N ILE A 849 20.79 41.95 -16.22
CA ILE A 849 19.54 41.20 -16.53
C ILE A 849 19.85 39.75 -16.99
N GLN A 850 20.91 39.56 -17.80
CA GLN A 850 21.28 38.24 -18.33
C GLN A 850 21.77 37.24 -17.27
N GLU A 851 22.47 37.68 -16.22
CA GLU A 851 22.91 36.78 -15.15
C GLU A 851 21.75 36.38 -14.24
N MET A 852 20.77 37.26 -14.02
CA MET A 852 19.53 36.90 -13.33
C MET A 852 18.66 35.94 -14.13
N GLU A 853 18.55 36.10 -15.46
CA GLU A 853 17.85 35.13 -16.32
C GLU A 853 18.55 33.76 -16.28
N LYS A 854 19.88 33.74 -16.39
CA LYS A 854 20.66 32.49 -16.35
C LYS A 854 20.56 31.79 -14.99
N ILE A 855 20.65 32.52 -13.88
CA ILE A 855 20.45 31.96 -12.53
C ILE A 855 18.98 31.58 -12.30
N GLN A 856 18.00 32.25 -12.90
CA GLN A 856 16.59 31.81 -12.88
C GLN A 856 16.34 30.55 -13.72
N GLU A 857 17.04 30.37 -14.84
CA GLU A 857 16.97 29.15 -15.65
C GLU A 857 17.69 27.99 -14.98
N GLU A 858 18.87 28.21 -14.40
CA GLU A 858 19.58 27.22 -13.57
C GLU A 858 18.78 26.88 -12.31
N LEU A 859 18.11 27.84 -11.67
CA LEU A 859 17.22 27.58 -10.53
C LEU A 859 15.93 26.87 -10.98
N LYS A 860 15.35 27.19 -12.14
CA LYS A 860 14.21 26.43 -12.71
C LYS A 860 14.61 25.02 -13.12
N ALA A 861 15.81 24.83 -13.66
CA ALA A 861 16.35 23.52 -14.02
C ALA A 861 16.68 22.70 -12.76
N ALA A 862 17.26 23.32 -11.73
CA ALA A 862 17.51 22.68 -10.43
C ALA A 862 16.21 22.38 -9.67
N VAL A 863 15.18 23.24 -9.78
CA VAL A 863 13.83 22.97 -9.25
C VAL A 863 13.16 21.87 -10.06
N ALA A 864 13.26 21.84 -11.38
CA ALA A 864 12.73 20.76 -12.22
C ALA A 864 13.45 19.43 -11.99
N GLN A 865 14.77 19.43 -11.79
CA GLN A 865 15.55 18.25 -11.40
C GLN A 865 15.21 17.81 -9.97
N ARG A 866 15.09 18.74 -9.02
CA ARG A 866 14.60 18.44 -7.66
C ARG A 866 13.21 17.83 -7.73
N ASP A 867 12.31 18.38 -8.53
CA ASP A 867 10.94 17.88 -8.66
C ASP A 867 10.89 16.57 -9.45
N GLN A 868 11.82 16.31 -10.37
CA GLN A 868 12.03 15.00 -10.99
C GLN A 868 12.58 13.97 -9.99
N PHE A 869 13.56 14.33 -9.16
CA PHE A 869 14.05 13.46 -8.08
C PHE A 869 13.01 13.28 -6.98
N GLN A 870 12.18 14.29 -6.69
CA GLN A 870 11.05 14.20 -5.77
C GLN A 870 9.98 13.26 -6.34
N ASN A 871 9.64 13.36 -7.63
CA ASN A 871 8.72 12.44 -8.30
C ASN A 871 9.31 11.02 -8.42
N GLN A 872 10.62 10.87 -8.64
CA GLN A 872 11.31 9.57 -8.64
C GLN A 872 11.35 8.96 -7.23
N LEU A 873 11.53 9.79 -6.19
CA LEU A 873 11.43 9.37 -4.79
C LEU A 873 9.98 9.05 -4.40
N GLU A 874 8.98 9.80 -4.86
CA GLU A 874 7.57 9.46 -4.67
C GLU A 874 7.16 8.21 -5.44
N LEU A 875 7.70 7.98 -6.64
CA LEU A 875 7.56 6.72 -7.37
C LEU A 875 8.24 5.57 -6.62
N LEU A 876 9.50 5.73 -6.20
CA LEU A 876 10.22 4.71 -5.41
C LEU A 876 9.56 4.46 -4.04
N VAL A 877 8.97 5.47 -3.41
CA VAL A 877 8.19 5.32 -2.17
C VAL A 877 6.85 4.64 -2.48
N GLN A 878 6.13 5.01 -3.54
CA GLN A 878 4.92 4.29 -3.97
C GLN A 878 5.21 2.86 -4.44
N GLU A 879 6.42 2.58 -4.92
CA GLU A 879 6.86 1.27 -5.40
C GLU A 879 7.42 0.42 -4.26
N LEU A 880 8.03 1.03 -3.22
CA LEU A 880 8.31 0.42 -1.91
C LEU A 880 7.03 0.18 -1.11
N GLU A 881 6.06 1.09 -1.16
CA GLU A 881 4.74 0.93 -0.55
C GLU A 881 3.94 -0.13 -1.31
N LYS A 882 3.93 -0.14 -2.65
CA LYS A 882 3.40 -1.26 -3.44
C LYS A 882 4.18 -2.55 -3.21
N SER A 883 5.48 -2.52 -2.95
CA SER A 883 6.26 -3.72 -2.63
C SER A 883 5.93 -4.24 -1.23
N GLN A 884 5.76 -3.38 -0.23
CA GLN A 884 5.29 -3.75 1.11
C GLN A 884 3.81 -4.16 1.12
N VAL A 885 2.97 -3.54 0.29
CA VAL A 885 1.56 -3.90 0.12
C VAL A 885 1.44 -5.19 -0.68
N ASN A 886 2.22 -5.41 -1.74
CA ASN A 886 2.28 -6.70 -2.45
C ASN A 886 2.86 -7.79 -1.56
N SER A 887 3.87 -7.53 -0.74
CA SER A 887 4.38 -8.51 0.24
C SER A 887 3.32 -8.85 1.31
N LYS A 888 2.55 -7.86 1.77
CA LYS A 888 1.39 -8.09 2.67
C LYS A 888 0.22 -8.77 1.96
N ILE A 889 -0.02 -8.50 0.68
CA ILE A 889 -1.06 -9.13 -0.15
C ILE A 889 -0.65 -10.55 -0.53
N GLU A 890 0.62 -10.85 -0.77
CA GLU A 890 1.14 -12.20 -0.96
C GLU A 890 1.01 -12.99 0.34
N GLN A 891 1.38 -12.44 1.50
CA GLN A 891 1.10 -13.08 2.80
C GLN A 891 -0.41 -13.28 3.07
N GLN A 892 -1.27 -12.32 2.68
CA GLN A 892 -2.72 -12.45 2.82
C GLN A 892 -3.37 -13.37 1.78
N CYS A 893 -2.82 -13.49 0.58
CA CYS A 893 -3.27 -14.43 -0.45
C CYS A 893 -2.81 -15.86 -0.14
N GLN A 894 -1.61 -16.06 0.40
CA GLN A 894 -1.16 -17.37 0.89
C GLN A 894 -2.09 -17.90 2.00
N THR A 895 -2.66 -17.00 2.82
CA THR A 895 -3.63 -17.35 3.90
C THR A 895 -5.10 -17.35 3.45
N GLN A 896 -5.51 -16.60 2.41
CA GLN A 896 -6.88 -16.68 1.87
C GLN A 896 -7.09 -17.81 0.85
N ILE A 897 -6.05 -18.23 0.11
CA ILE A 897 -6.13 -19.37 -0.82
C ILE A 897 -6.25 -20.71 -0.05
N THR A 898 -5.69 -20.79 1.16
CA THR A 898 -5.89 -21.93 2.08
C THR A 898 -7.23 -21.91 2.81
N PHE A 899 -7.95 -20.78 2.86
CA PHE A 899 -9.26 -20.69 3.56
C PHE A 899 -10.49 -20.68 2.64
N LYS A 900 -10.33 -20.39 1.34
CA LYS A 900 -11.44 -20.36 0.35
C LYS A 900 -11.46 -21.50 -0.67
N SER A 901 -10.59 -22.51 -0.55
CA SER A 901 -10.59 -23.72 -1.39
C SER A 901 -11.44 -24.88 -0.83
N ASN A 902 -11.84 -24.84 0.46
CA ASN A 902 -12.56 -25.94 1.12
C ASN A 902 -14.11 -25.79 1.18
N GLN A 903 -14.70 -24.79 0.52
CA GLN A 903 -16.16 -24.69 0.35
C GLN A 903 -16.56 -24.25 -1.07
N LYS A 904 -16.39 -25.17 -2.04
CA LYS A 904 -17.32 -25.43 -3.18
C LYS A 904 -16.78 -26.51 -4.13
N ALA A 905 -16.34 -27.64 -3.57
CA ALA A 905 -16.09 -28.86 -4.35
C ALA A 905 -17.41 -29.65 -4.53
N ALA A 906 -18.38 -29.04 -5.21
CA ALA A 906 -19.62 -29.70 -5.62
C ALA A 906 -20.20 -29.04 -6.88
N GLN A 907 -20.28 -29.84 -7.95
CA GLN A 907 -20.88 -29.55 -9.27
C GLN A 907 -20.00 -28.83 -10.32
N SER A 908 -20.25 -29.18 -11.59
CA SER A 908 -19.55 -28.81 -12.84
C SER A 908 -18.05 -29.16 -12.94
N ALA A 909 -17.76 -30.32 -13.53
CA ALA A 909 -16.44 -30.67 -14.04
C ALA A 909 -16.40 -30.50 -15.57
N SER A 910 -15.57 -29.59 -16.07
CA SER A 910 -14.87 -29.68 -17.37
C SER A 910 -14.00 -28.43 -17.59
N ILE A 911 -12.75 -28.43 -17.11
CA ILE A 911 -11.72 -27.48 -17.56
C ILE A 911 -10.93 -28.18 -18.66
N SER A 912 -10.67 -27.49 -19.78
CA SER A 912 -10.03 -28.11 -20.94
C SER A 912 -8.57 -28.44 -20.65
N GLU A 913 -8.07 -29.54 -21.22
CA GLU A 913 -6.66 -29.93 -21.12
C GLU A 913 -5.72 -28.83 -21.68
N GLN A 914 -6.26 -27.97 -22.55
CA GLN A 914 -5.60 -26.83 -23.15
C GLN A 914 -5.34 -25.69 -22.15
N ASP A 915 -6.29 -25.44 -21.25
CA ASP A 915 -6.19 -24.39 -20.21
C ASP A 915 -5.14 -24.77 -19.16
N ARG A 916 -5.10 -26.07 -18.79
CA ARG A 916 -4.06 -26.60 -17.89
C ARG A 916 -2.65 -26.45 -18.47
N LYS A 917 -2.48 -26.72 -19.77
CA LYS A 917 -1.19 -26.55 -20.46
C LYS A 917 -0.77 -25.08 -20.59
N GLN A 918 -1.73 -24.15 -20.76
CA GLN A 918 -1.42 -22.72 -20.68
C GLN A 918 -1.01 -22.29 -19.26
N LEU A 919 -1.66 -22.82 -18.22
CA LEU A 919 -1.30 -22.51 -16.83
C LEU A 919 0.10 -23.05 -16.46
N GLU A 920 0.41 -24.31 -16.80
CA GLU A 920 1.75 -24.89 -16.60
C GLU A 920 2.84 -24.11 -17.39
N ALA A 921 2.53 -23.64 -18.60
CA ALA A 921 3.47 -22.81 -19.38
C ALA A 921 3.69 -21.41 -18.77
N GLN A 922 2.63 -20.77 -18.26
CA GLN A 922 2.74 -19.47 -17.58
C GLN A 922 3.47 -19.58 -16.24
N MET A 923 3.18 -20.61 -15.43
CA MET A 923 3.90 -20.86 -14.18
C MET A 923 5.40 -21.08 -14.45
N LYS A 924 5.75 -21.85 -15.49
CA LYS A 924 7.14 -22.07 -15.86
C LYS A 924 7.85 -20.79 -16.34
N GLN A 925 7.16 -19.92 -17.10
CA GLN A 925 7.70 -18.60 -17.45
C GLN A 925 7.93 -17.72 -16.22
N ILE A 926 7.06 -17.78 -15.22
CA ILE A 926 7.21 -17.03 -13.96
C ILE A 926 8.36 -17.61 -13.12
N GLU A 927 8.51 -18.93 -13.03
CA GLU A 927 9.65 -19.57 -12.36
C GLU A 927 10.99 -19.22 -13.03
N ASP A 928 11.07 -19.31 -14.36
CA ASP A 928 12.29 -18.97 -15.11
C ASP A 928 12.62 -17.46 -14.99
N ALA A 929 11.62 -16.58 -15.01
CA ALA A 929 11.81 -15.13 -14.78
C ALA A 929 12.23 -14.80 -13.34
N THR A 930 11.63 -15.46 -12.35
CA THR A 930 12.00 -15.30 -10.93
C THR A 930 13.45 -15.74 -10.72
N ARG A 931 13.86 -16.86 -11.32
CA ARG A 931 15.22 -17.39 -11.23
C ARG A 931 16.27 -16.49 -11.89
N LEU A 932 15.89 -15.78 -12.96
CA LEU A 932 16.72 -14.73 -13.57
C LEU A 932 16.90 -13.55 -12.62
N LEU A 933 15.81 -12.97 -12.11
CA LEU A 933 15.83 -11.87 -11.15
C LEU A 933 16.61 -12.22 -9.86
N GLU A 934 16.52 -13.46 -9.39
CA GLU A 934 17.23 -13.92 -8.21
C GLU A 934 18.74 -14.11 -8.47
N SER A 935 19.14 -14.42 -9.71
CA SER A 935 20.54 -14.43 -10.14
C SER A 935 21.12 -13.02 -10.30
N GLU A 936 20.34 -12.08 -10.85
CA GLU A 936 20.73 -10.66 -10.96
C GLU A 936 20.85 -10.02 -9.57
N ARG A 937 19.85 -10.23 -8.70
CA ARG A 937 19.89 -9.77 -7.29
C ARG A 937 21.12 -10.29 -6.56
N LYS A 938 21.54 -11.55 -6.80
CA LYS A 938 22.76 -12.10 -6.23
C LYS A 938 24.01 -11.39 -6.75
N THR A 939 24.10 -11.09 -8.04
CA THR A 939 25.23 -10.32 -8.59
C THR A 939 25.30 -8.90 -8.03
N PHE A 940 24.16 -8.22 -7.81
CA PHE A 940 24.14 -6.92 -7.14
C PHE A 940 24.53 -7.00 -5.67
N GLU A 941 24.10 -8.01 -4.91
CA GLU A 941 24.49 -8.18 -3.51
C GLU A 941 26.01 -8.47 -3.37
N ASP A 942 26.59 -9.23 -4.30
CA ASP A 942 28.02 -9.50 -4.31
C ASP A 942 28.84 -8.26 -4.76
N GLN A 943 28.38 -7.47 -5.74
CA GLN A 943 28.95 -6.15 -6.07
C GLN A 943 28.90 -5.19 -4.88
N ARG A 944 27.77 -5.15 -4.16
CA ARG A 944 27.58 -4.31 -2.97
C ARG A 944 28.57 -4.65 -1.84
N LYS A 945 28.86 -5.94 -1.62
CA LYS A 945 29.92 -6.36 -0.67
C LYS A 945 31.32 -5.92 -1.11
N VAL A 946 31.63 -5.97 -2.41
CA VAL A 946 32.93 -5.49 -2.93
C VAL A 946 33.09 -3.99 -2.71
N ILE A 947 32.03 -3.20 -2.94
CA ILE A 947 32.02 -1.75 -2.69
C ILE A 947 32.21 -1.45 -1.20
N GLU A 948 31.48 -2.15 -0.31
CA GLU A 948 31.58 -1.99 1.13
C GLU A 948 32.97 -2.36 1.69
N ASN A 949 33.63 -3.37 1.11
CA ASN A 949 35.01 -3.72 1.47
C ASN A 949 36.01 -2.64 1.01
N LYS A 950 35.93 -2.18 -0.25
CA LYS A 950 36.77 -1.08 -0.76
C LYS A 950 36.59 0.22 0.03
N ARG A 951 35.37 0.49 0.52
CA ARG A 951 35.09 1.63 1.40
C ARG A 951 35.85 1.53 2.73
N LYS A 952 35.86 0.35 3.37
CA LYS A 952 36.59 0.13 4.63
C LYS A 952 38.10 0.26 4.45
N GLU A 953 38.64 -0.23 3.34
CA GLU A 953 40.05 -0.05 2.97
C GLU A 953 40.41 1.44 2.79
N LEU A 954 39.52 2.25 2.19
CA LEU A 954 39.70 3.72 2.10
C LEU A 954 39.67 4.39 3.48
N GLU A 955 38.68 4.08 4.32
CA GLU A 955 38.58 4.63 5.69
C GLU A 955 39.78 4.25 6.58
N GLU A 956 40.44 3.11 6.32
CA GLU A 956 41.68 2.70 6.99
C GLU A 956 42.92 3.44 6.44
N LYS A 957 43.02 3.61 5.11
CA LYS A 957 44.09 4.42 4.49
C LYS A 957 44.04 5.90 4.91
N GLU A 958 42.85 6.49 5.03
CA GLU A 958 42.70 7.86 5.54
C GLU A 958 43.18 8.01 6.99
N LYS A 959 42.86 7.04 7.87
CA LYS A 959 43.37 7.04 9.26
C LYS A 959 44.90 6.97 9.29
N ASN A 960 45.50 6.11 8.46
CA ASN A 960 46.95 5.97 8.36
C ASN A 960 47.62 7.27 7.88
N LEU A 961 47.06 7.96 6.88
CA LEU A 961 47.55 9.27 6.43
C LEU A 961 47.51 10.33 7.56
N VAL A 962 46.42 10.40 8.32
CA VAL A 962 46.28 11.32 9.48
C VAL A 962 47.28 10.97 10.59
N GLU A 963 47.63 9.69 10.76
CA GLU A 963 48.62 9.26 11.74
C GLU A 963 50.06 9.58 11.30
N PHE A 964 50.40 9.39 10.01
CA PHE A 964 51.69 9.80 9.47
C PHE A 964 51.91 11.33 9.55
N ASP A 965 50.90 12.15 9.22
CA ASP A 965 50.99 13.61 9.37
C ASP A 965 51.23 14.04 10.84
N LYS A 966 50.60 13.35 11.81
CA LYS A 966 50.86 13.57 13.25
C LYS A 966 52.28 13.16 13.65
N GLN A 967 52.80 12.06 13.10
CA GLN A 967 54.17 11.62 13.38
C GLN A 967 55.21 12.58 12.79
N LEU A 968 55.03 13.03 11.55
CA LEU A 968 55.90 14.03 10.92
C LEU A 968 55.94 15.34 11.70
N LYS A 969 54.77 15.83 12.15
CA LYS A 969 54.71 17.04 12.97
C LYS A 969 55.50 16.89 14.29
N LYS A 970 55.33 15.76 15.00
CA LYS A 970 56.12 15.47 16.22
C LYS A 970 57.62 15.35 15.94
N ARG A 971 58.04 14.71 14.85
CA ARG A 971 59.46 14.58 14.51
C ARG A 971 60.09 15.90 14.10
N LYS A 972 59.35 16.77 13.39
CA LYS A 972 59.79 18.13 13.07
C LYS A 972 59.94 18.99 14.32
N GLU A 973 58.98 18.91 15.26
CA GLU A 973 59.08 19.59 16.56
C GLU A 973 60.28 19.10 17.41
N GLN A 974 60.66 17.82 17.31
CA GLN A 974 61.87 17.28 17.94
C GLN A 974 63.17 17.76 17.26
N MET A 975 63.19 17.81 15.93
CA MET A 975 64.30 18.35 15.14
C MET A 975 64.55 19.82 15.47
N ASP A 976 63.52 20.67 15.44
CA ASP A 976 63.59 22.08 15.83
C ASP A 976 64.12 22.28 17.26
N GLN A 977 63.85 21.34 18.17
CA GLN A 977 64.35 21.35 19.55
C GLN A 977 65.82 20.92 19.64
N LEU A 978 66.24 19.93 18.87
CA LEU A 978 67.64 19.50 18.77
C LEU A 978 68.50 20.60 18.13
N GLU A 979 68.05 21.22 17.03
CA GLU A 979 68.74 22.35 16.40
C GLU A 979 68.91 23.53 17.38
N LYS A 980 67.83 23.94 18.07
CA LYS A 980 67.90 25.01 19.09
C LYS A 980 68.82 24.65 20.26
N SER A 981 68.93 23.38 20.61
CA SER A 981 69.84 22.90 21.66
C SER A 981 71.29 22.93 21.18
N LEU A 982 71.55 22.51 19.94
CA LEU A 982 72.86 22.53 19.29
C LEU A 982 73.36 23.98 19.09
N GLN A 983 72.46 24.90 18.73
CA GLN A 983 72.72 26.33 18.60
C GLN A 983 72.99 27.03 19.95
N LYS A 984 72.48 26.48 21.07
CA LYS A 984 72.80 26.93 22.43
C LYS A 984 74.08 26.31 23.01
N ALA A 985 74.48 25.11 22.56
CA ALA A 985 75.58 24.33 23.13
C ALA A 985 76.98 24.75 22.63
N GLY A 986 77.17 26.02 22.22
CA GLY A 986 78.43 26.53 21.68
C GLY A 986 79.57 26.51 22.70
N GLY A 987 80.36 25.42 22.74
CA GLY A 987 81.56 25.35 23.58
C GLY A 987 82.34 24.04 23.62
N THR A 988 81.71 22.86 23.44
CA THR A 988 82.39 21.56 23.63
C THR A 988 82.20 20.58 22.47
N ALA A 989 83.31 20.28 21.78
CA ALA A 989 83.32 19.50 20.53
C ALA A 989 82.76 18.06 20.65
N ALA A 990 82.91 17.40 21.81
CA ALA A 990 82.41 16.04 22.01
C ALA A 990 80.87 16.00 22.08
N ALA A 991 80.26 16.88 22.89
CA ALA A 991 78.80 16.96 23.01
C ALA A 991 78.14 17.42 21.71
N ALA A 992 78.76 18.37 20.99
CA ALA A 992 78.31 18.79 19.67
C ALA A 992 78.34 17.63 18.64
N GLY A 993 79.31 16.72 18.72
CA GLY A 993 79.40 15.55 17.85
C GLY A 993 78.24 14.56 18.01
N GLU A 994 77.87 14.22 19.24
CA GLU A 994 76.73 13.32 19.51
C GLU A 994 75.38 13.99 19.17
N LEU A 995 75.20 15.26 19.52
CA LEU A 995 74.00 16.03 19.15
C LEU A 995 73.84 16.15 17.62
N ASN A 996 74.93 16.38 16.88
CA ASN A 996 74.89 16.44 15.42
C ASN A 996 74.62 15.07 14.80
N LYS A 997 75.15 13.97 15.39
CA LYS A 997 74.81 12.61 14.96
C LYS A 997 73.32 12.30 15.18
N GLN A 998 72.76 12.64 16.35
CA GLN A 998 71.32 12.49 16.62
C GLN A 998 70.46 13.36 15.70
N LEU A 999 70.90 14.57 15.35
CA LEU A 999 70.23 15.41 14.35
C LEU A 999 70.24 14.75 12.96
N THR A 1000 71.37 14.17 12.55
CA THR A 1000 71.48 13.48 11.26
C THR A 1000 70.61 12.21 11.21
N GLU A 1001 70.58 11.42 12.30
CA GLU A 1001 69.75 10.23 12.41
C GLU A 1001 68.24 10.57 12.45
N THR A 1002 67.86 11.67 13.11
CA THR A 1002 66.46 12.14 13.11
C THR A 1002 66.05 12.75 11.78
N GLN A 1003 66.95 13.42 11.05
CA GLN A 1003 66.73 13.86 9.67
C GLN A 1003 66.48 12.67 8.73
N GLN A 1004 67.34 11.65 8.75
CA GLN A 1004 67.16 10.44 7.93
C GLN A 1004 65.84 9.72 8.22
N GLN A 1005 65.40 9.69 9.49
CA GLN A 1005 64.10 9.14 9.85
C GLN A 1005 62.92 10.01 9.37
N LEU A 1006 63.05 11.34 9.41
CA LEU A 1006 62.04 12.26 8.87
C LEU A 1006 61.92 12.14 7.35
N ASP A 1007 63.05 12.03 6.63
CA ASP A 1007 63.07 11.81 5.19
C ASP A 1007 62.41 10.47 4.80
N LYS A 1008 62.65 9.41 5.59
CA LYS A 1008 62.00 8.09 5.40
C LYS A 1008 60.48 8.16 5.56
N ILE A 1009 59.99 8.77 6.64
CA ILE A 1009 58.54 8.92 6.89
C ILE A 1009 57.91 9.87 5.85
N THR A 1010 58.62 10.91 5.41
CA THR A 1010 58.15 11.80 4.34
C THR A 1010 57.99 11.06 3.02
N LYS A 1011 58.91 10.13 2.71
CA LYS A 1011 58.78 9.26 1.54
C LYS A 1011 57.60 8.30 1.66
N GLU A 1012 57.45 7.62 2.80
CA GLU A 1012 56.34 6.70 3.06
C GLU A 1012 54.97 7.42 2.99
N LEU A 1013 54.88 8.68 3.44
CA LEU A 1013 53.69 9.51 3.26
C LEU A 1013 53.41 9.83 1.78
N ASN A 1014 54.43 10.15 0.99
CA ASN A 1014 54.26 10.46 -0.44
C ASN A 1014 53.85 9.22 -1.23
N ASP A 1015 54.47 8.06 -0.96
CA ASP A 1015 54.10 6.78 -1.57
C ASP A 1015 52.62 6.44 -1.24
N SER A 1016 52.18 6.67 0.01
CA SER A 1016 50.78 6.51 0.44
C SER A 1016 49.81 7.51 -0.23
N LYS A 1017 50.24 8.77 -0.46
CA LYS A 1017 49.46 9.78 -1.18
C LYS A 1017 49.29 9.46 -2.66
N GLU A 1018 50.33 8.94 -3.32
CA GLU A 1018 50.20 8.43 -4.69
C GLU A 1018 49.23 7.25 -4.78
N GLU A 1019 49.28 6.32 -3.82
CA GLU A 1019 48.36 5.19 -3.78
C GLU A 1019 46.90 5.63 -3.56
N ALA A 1020 46.68 6.62 -2.69
CA ALA A 1020 45.36 7.24 -2.49
C ALA A 1020 44.85 7.95 -3.76
N GLN A 1021 45.70 8.68 -4.48
CA GLN A 1021 45.34 9.30 -5.77
C GLN A 1021 44.99 8.25 -6.85
N ARG A 1022 45.74 7.15 -6.93
CA ARG A 1022 45.43 6.04 -7.86
C ARG A 1022 44.09 5.38 -7.50
N SER A 1023 43.81 5.20 -6.21
CA SER A 1023 42.53 4.68 -5.74
C SER A 1023 41.36 5.62 -6.05
N ALA A 1024 41.54 6.94 -5.89
CA ALA A 1024 40.54 7.94 -6.27
C ALA A 1024 40.24 7.92 -7.78
N ALA A 1025 41.28 7.87 -8.63
CA ALA A 1025 41.11 7.74 -10.07
C ALA A 1025 40.43 6.41 -10.48
N GLU A 1026 40.66 5.32 -9.76
CA GLU A 1026 39.95 4.06 -9.97
C GLU A 1026 38.46 4.17 -9.56
N THR A 1027 38.15 4.87 -8.47
CA THR A 1027 36.74 5.12 -8.09
C THR A 1027 36.00 6.00 -9.09
N GLU A 1028 36.65 7.03 -9.64
CA GLU A 1028 36.06 7.88 -10.69
C GLU A 1028 35.81 7.09 -11.98
N ARG A 1029 36.74 6.21 -12.37
CA ARG A 1029 36.56 5.28 -13.50
C ARG A 1029 35.42 4.29 -13.27
N LEU A 1030 35.25 3.77 -12.06
CA LEU A 1030 34.11 2.91 -11.70
C LEU A 1030 32.78 3.67 -11.73
N LEU A 1031 32.78 4.94 -11.31
CA LEU A 1031 31.60 5.82 -11.36
C LEU A 1031 31.15 6.03 -12.81
N GLN A 1032 32.08 6.34 -13.72
CA GLN A 1032 31.80 6.43 -15.16
C GLN A 1032 31.26 5.10 -15.73
N LEU A 1033 31.80 3.95 -15.30
CA LEU A 1033 31.33 2.65 -15.75
C LEU A 1033 29.87 2.37 -15.31
N VAL A 1034 29.52 2.71 -14.08
CA VAL A 1034 28.14 2.62 -13.57
C VAL A 1034 27.23 3.57 -14.36
N GLN A 1035 27.68 4.80 -14.62
CA GLN A 1035 26.90 5.79 -15.38
C GLN A 1035 26.63 5.34 -16.81
N MET A 1036 27.63 4.78 -17.51
CA MET A 1036 27.45 4.16 -18.84
C MET A 1036 26.53 2.93 -18.79
N THR A 1037 26.60 2.13 -17.73
CA THR A 1037 25.74 0.95 -17.58
C THR A 1037 24.28 1.36 -17.36
N GLN A 1038 24.04 2.44 -16.60
CA GLN A 1038 22.71 3.02 -16.44
C GLN A 1038 22.20 3.63 -17.76
N GLU A 1039 23.06 4.30 -18.54
CA GLU A 1039 22.69 4.81 -19.87
C GLU A 1039 22.34 3.67 -20.85
N GLU A 1040 23.08 2.57 -20.84
CA GLU A 1040 22.71 1.36 -21.59
C GLU A 1040 21.36 0.77 -21.12
N GLN A 1041 21.12 0.72 -19.82
CA GLN A 1041 19.86 0.21 -19.27
C GLN A 1041 18.68 1.08 -19.69
N ASN A 1042 18.81 2.41 -19.59
CA ASN A 1042 17.79 3.36 -20.05
C ASN A 1042 17.52 3.23 -21.57
N GLN A 1043 18.56 2.96 -22.39
CA GLN A 1043 18.39 2.67 -23.82
C GLN A 1043 17.67 1.34 -24.07
N LYS A 1044 17.98 0.29 -23.29
CA LYS A 1044 17.31 -1.01 -23.37
C LYS A 1044 15.84 -0.90 -22.95
N GLU A 1045 15.53 -0.17 -21.87
CA GLU A 1045 14.15 0.10 -21.43
C GLU A 1045 13.35 0.88 -22.49
N LYS A 1046 13.95 1.90 -23.11
CA LYS A 1046 13.33 2.61 -24.24
C LYS A 1046 13.05 1.66 -25.43
N THR A 1047 14.00 0.79 -25.76
CA THR A 1047 13.84 -0.22 -26.83
C THR A 1047 12.74 -1.23 -26.49
N ILE A 1048 12.62 -1.64 -25.22
CA ILE A 1048 11.54 -2.52 -24.74
C ILE A 1048 10.19 -1.80 -24.85
N MET A 1049 10.11 -0.52 -24.48
CA MET A 1049 8.89 0.29 -24.61
C MET A 1049 8.45 0.42 -26.08
N ASP A 1050 9.39 0.70 -26.99
CA ASP A 1050 9.12 0.78 -28.43
C ASP A 1050 8.67 -0.58 -29.01
N LEU A 1051 9.28 -1.69 -28.57
CA LEU A 1051 8.88 -3.05 -28.94
C LEU A 1051 7.51 -3.44 -28.38
N GLN A 1052 7.18 -3.06 -27.14
CA GLN A 1052 5.85 -3.26 -26.55
C GLN A 1052 4.78 -2.46 -27.30
N GLN A 1053 5.08 -1.23 -27.70
CA GLN A 1053 4.18 -0.41 -28.51
C GLN A 1053 4.01 -0.99 -29.93
N ALA A 1054 5.08 -1.51 -30.54
CA ALA A 1054 5.00 -2.23 -31.81
C ALA A 1054 4.17 -3.53 -31.70
N LEU A 1055 4.33 -4.30 -30.62
CA LEU A 1055 3.54 -5.49 -30.33
C LEU A 1055 2.05 -5.15 -30.15
N LYS A 1056 1.74 -4.08 -29.41
CA LYS A 1056 0.38 -3.57 -29.21
C LYS A 1056 -0.27 -3.12 -30.52
N ASN A 1057 0.49 -2.46 -31.40
CA ASN A 1057 0.05 -2.10 -32.75
C ASN A 1057 -0.16 -3.33 -33.65
N ALA A 1058 0.69 -4.37 -33.55
CA ALA A 1058 0.52 -5.63 -34.28
C ALA A 1058 -0.71 -6.42 -33.79
N GLN A 1059 -0.93 -6.49 -32.48
CA GLN A 1059 -2.12 -7.11 -31.88
C GLN A 1059 -3.41 -6.35 -32.26
N ALA A 1060 -3.37 -5.02 -32.35
CA ALA A 1060 -4.48 -4.22 -32.85
C ALA A 1060 -4.81 -4.55 -34.32
N LYS A 1061 -3.79 -4.63 -35.19
CA LYS A 1061 -3.94 -5.06 -36.60
C LYS A 1061 -4.50 -6.48 -36.72
N LEU A 1062 -4.08 -7.39 -35.83
CA LEU A 1062 -4.55 -8.78 -35.83
C LEU A 1062 -6.01 -8.91 -35.35
N LYS A 1063 -6.45 -8.07 -34.40
CA LYS A 1063 -7.87 -7.95 -34.04
C LYS A 1063 -8.74 -7.40 -35.17
N THR A 1064 -8.28 -6.39 -35.91
CA THR A 1064 -9.02 -5.87 -37.09
C THR A 1064 -9.10 -6.89 -38.24
N ALA A 1065 -8.18 -7.84 -38.31
CA ALA A 1065 -8.23 -8.93 -39.31
C ALA A 1065 -9.20 -10.08 -38.95
N GLN A 1066 -9.72 -10.11 -37.71
CA GLN A 1066 -10.69 -11.13 -37.25
C GLN A 1066 -12.15 -10.61 -37.22
N SER A 1067 -12.40 -9.37 -37.64
CA SER A 1067 -13.71 -8.71 -37.54
C SER A 1067 -14.28 -8.23 -38.89
N GLN A 1068 -14.05 -8.97 -39.98
CA GLN A 1068 -14.79 -8.81 -41.23
C GLN A 1068 -15.60 -10.07 -41.56
N PRO A 1069 -16.94 -9.98 -41.67
CA PRO A 1069 -17.75 -11.02 -42.29
C PRO A 1069 -17.44 -11.13 -43.78
N GLN A 1070 -17.49 -12.36 -44.30
CA GLN A 1070 -17.70 -12.61 -45.72
C GLN A 1070 -19.13 -12.19 -46.08
N ASP A 1071 -19.33 -11.34 -47.10
CA ASP A 1071 -20.24 -11.70 -48.21
C ASP A 1071 -20.18 -10.73 -49.42
N ALA A 1072 -20.80 -11.17 -50.52
CA ALA A 1072 -21.06 -10.47 -51.79
C ALA A 1072 -19.85 -10.23 -52.74
N GLY A 1073 -19.89 -10.91 -53.89
CA GLY A 1073 -18.86 -10.85 -54.95
C GLY A 1073 -19.22 -9.97 -56.17
N PRO A 1074 -19.17 -10.51 -57.41
CA PRO A 1074 -18.21 -9.98 -58.36
C PRO A 1074 -18.82 -9.25 -59.57
N ALA A 1075 -18.49 -7.97 -59.75
CA ALA A 1075 -18.61 -7.29 -61.05
C ALA A 1075 -17.70 -6.05 -61.14
N GLY A 1076 -16.95 -5.94 -62.24
CA GLY A 1076 -16.37 -4.67 -62.69
C GLY A 1076 -14.91 -4.40 -62.28
N PHE A 1077 -13.95 -4.91 -63.07
CA PHE A 1077 -12.92 -4.04 -63.67
C PHE A 1077 -12.31 -4.68 -64.92
N LEU A 1078 -12.97 -4.46 -66.06
CA LEU A 1078 -12.43 -4.66 -67.40
C LEU A 1078 -12.58 -3.33 -68.17
N LYS A 1079 -11.62 -2.41 -68.00
CA LYS A 1079 -11.37 -1.28 -68.92
C LYS A 1079 -10.07 -0.52 -68.56
N SER A 1080 -9.41 0.03 -69.60
CA SER A 1080 -8.16 0.84 -69.62
C SER A 1080 -6.97 0.24 -68.86
N PHE A 1081 -5.90 -0.25 -69.50
CA PHE A 1081 -5.14 0.31 -70.64
C PHE A 1081 -4.78 -0.79 -71.69
N PHE A 1082 -4.48 -0.56 -72.98
CA PHE A 1082 -4.47 0.60 -73.90
C PHE A 1082 -4.63 2.03 -73.36
#